data_AF-A0ABD2AQF4-F1
#
_entry.id   AF-A0ABD2AQF4-F1
#
_cell.length_a   1.000
_cell.length_b   1.000
_cell.length_c   1.000
_cell.angle_alpha   90.00
_cell.angle_beta   90.00
_cell.angle_gamma   90.00
#
_symmetry.space_group_name_H-M   'P 1'
#
loop_
_entity.id
_entity.type
_entity.pdbx_description
1 polymer ?
#
loop_
_entity_poly.entity_id
_entity_poly.type
_entity_poly.pdbx_seq_one_letter_code
_entity_poly.pdbx_strand_id
1 'polypeptide(L)'
;MKINVIFACATALTITSVASITKISATSATSVKPIEEGEEDYARVLELSLLFYEAQRSGKLPENNRISWRGNSALSDRGINGEDLTGGYYDAGDFVKFGFTMASTTTLLAWGAVSWPEAYIEAGQLDEIRKAIKWATDYFIKCHVSEFVFYGQVGDFSVDHTYWGRPEELNTTRPAYKIDPDHPGSDLAGETAAALAASSIVFKNVDPNYSERCLKHAKELYNFANKYRGLYHSAIRGAAQYYESTDYGDELAWAAAWLFKATNDSRYLEDAEHHYQHFHLKERPNEFFYNKKVAGVQVLLAQLTGQPEYQNAACAFCDFSVRQQKRTPKGLLYIDKFGTLCHAANVAFVCLQAADYPNIGDPQEYREFATQQISYMLGDGGRSYVVGYGYNPPAQPHHAASSCPNKPAPCGWPEFDRQEPNPQILYGALVSGPDEADKFQDHREEYIYTEVTLDYNAGFTSVLAGLLQLRIKKMSCNCPLTTATGPTLASTCGGPSFMLFMGLLEVFLRSQCDLEDPCNRPIPPKNVNMRYDFVVIGGGSAGAAVAARLSEEPRFSVLLLEAGLDEPTGTQIPSFFFNFLGSDIDWQYMTESEDQACLNKDDRKCYWPRGKVLGGTSVMNGMTYMRGSRKDYDDWARMGNIGWSYQDVLPYFIKSEDNLQVYNMDIGYHGVGGPLTVTQFHYHPPLSYALLEAGKELGYDTVDLNGRTHTGFAIAQTTSRNGSRLSTARAFLRPARNRPNLHIMLNSTATRILFDNNKRAVGVEFVHDGKLNRVSVAKEVVVSGGAVNSPQILLNSGIGPRDELNAVGVPVIHDLPGVGKNLHNHVAYALTFTINDTDTTPLNWATAMEYLLFRDGLMSGTGISEVTAMVNTKYANSREDHPDVQLIFGGYLADCAETGMVGEKKGTNRTIYIIPTYLHPKSRGYLRLRNNDPVSKPLIYPKYLSHTDDIAGLVEAIKFSIRLSETQALKRYGFQLDRTPVKNCQHLKFGCDAYWECAVKHDTSPENHQAGSCKMGPEEDPFAVVDNQLRVRGVRGVRVADTSIMPKVTSGNTNAPAIMIGERAADFIKRTWIG
;
A
#
# COMPACT_ATOMS: atom_id res chain seq x y z
N MET A 1 -6.15 43.79 -14.85
CA MET A 1 -6.94 44.78 -14.07
C MET A 1 -7.53 44.02 -12.88
N LYS A 2 -6.80 43.93 -11.76
CA LYS A 2 -6.89 44.76 -10.52
C LYS A 2 -7.97 44.32 -9.49
N ILE A 3 -7.60 43.33 -8.64
CA ILE A 3 -7.75 43.18 -7.16
C ILE A 3 -8.91 43.93 -6.43
N ASN A 4 -9.75 43.23 -5.60
CA ASN A 4 -10.02 43.49 -4.14
C ASN A 4 -11.31 42.87 -3.50
N VAL A 5 -11.27 42.64 -2.15
CA VAL A 5 -12.39 42.71 -1.14
C VAL A 5 -13.48 41.58 -1.09
N ILE A 6 -14.02 41.08 0.06
CA ILE A 6 -13.59 40.98 1.50
C ILE A 6 -14.48 39.95 2.33
N PHE A 7 -14.32 39.86 3.67
CA PHE A 7 -14.96 38.98 4.70
C PHE A 7 -16.51 39.01 4.89
N ALA A 8 -17.14 37.93 5.45
CA ALA A 8 -17.66 37.84 6.85
C ALA A 8 -18.67 36.67 7.23
N CYS A 9 -18.56 36.16 8.47
CA CYS A 9 -19.58 35.59 9.41
C CYS A 9 -20.40 34.26 9.21
N ALA A 10 -20.19 33.34 10.19
CA ALA A 10 -21.19 32.75 11.13
C ALA A 10 -21.97 31.39 10.91
N THR A 11 -21.64 30.44 11.82
CA THR A 11 -22.52 29.51 12.62
C THR A 11 -23.42 28.38 12.03
N ALA A 12 -22.90 27.14 12.14
CA ALA A 12 -23.36 26.03 13.02
C ALA A 12 -24.53 25.03 12.67
N LEU A 13 -24.41 23.85 13.32
CA LEU A 13 -25.38 22.73 13.60
C LEU A 13 -25.52 21.46 12.68
N THR A 14 -24.93 20.36 13.18
CA THR A 14 -25.49 18.98 13.41
C THR A 14 -26.04 18.06 12.29
N ILE A 15 -25.19 17.13 11.84
CA ILE A 15 -25.25 15.63 11.99
C ILE A 15 -26.61 14.89 11.97
N THR A 16 -26.77 13.93 11.03
CA THR A 16 -27.23 12.48 11.14
C THR A 16 -27.49 11.95 9.69
N SER A 17 -26.98 10.83 9.14
CA SER A 17 -26.87 9.39 9.53
C SER A 17 -28.18 8.58 9.28
N VAL A 18 -28.28 7.33 8.78
CA VAL A 18 -27.38 6.23 8.30
C VAL A 18 -28.12 5.42 7.20
N ALA A 19 -27.45 4.65 6.33
CA ALA A 19 -28.04 3.47 5.63
C ALA A 19 -26.94 2.46 5.18
N SER A 20 -27.29 1.16 5.02
CA SER A 20 -26.29 0.06 4.98
C SER A 20 -26.50 -1.03 3.89
N ILE A 21 -25.42 -1.31 3.14
CA ILE A 21 -24.74 -2.62 2.90
C ILE A 21 -25.49 -3.83 2.29
N THR A 22 -24.95 -4.38 1.18
CA THR A 22 -24.57 -5.80 0.87
C THR A 22 -24.21 -5.91 -0.64
N LYS A 23 -23.15 -6.52 -1.23
CA LYS A 23 -22.14 -7.62 -1.01
C LYS A 23 -22.54 -9.06 -1.49
N ILE A 24 -21.68 -9.71 -2.32
CA ILE A 24 -21.43 -11.18 -2.53
C ILE A 24 -20.19 -11.41 -3.49
N SER A 25 -19.62 -12.64 -3.61
CA SER A 25 -18.27 -12.99 -4.20
C SER A 25 -18.31 -13.66 -5.62
N ALA A 26 -17.37 -14.44 -6.23
CA ALA A 26 -16.18 -15.30 -5.91
C ALA A 26 -15.26 -15.48 -7.19
N THR A 27 -13.97 -15.90 -7.31
CA THR A 27 -12.97 -16.91 -6.78
C THR A 27 -12.92 -18.30 -7.46
N SER A 28 -11.81 -19.07 -7.50
CA SER A 28 -10.43 -19.06 -6.88
C SER A 28 -9.32 -19.37 -7.95
N ALA A 29 -8.04 -19.84 -7.79
CA ALA A 29 -7.17 -20.42 -6.73
C ALA A 29 -5.63 -20.29 -7.10
N THR A 30 -4.67 -20.86 -6.34
CA THR A 30 -3.22 -20.45 -6.29
C THR A 30 -2.15 -21.57 -6.08
N SER A 31 -0.84 -21.21 -6.01
CA SER A 31 0.31 -22.05 -5.58
C SER A 31 1.43 -21.25 -4.85
N VAL A 32 2.40 -21.88 -4.17
CA VAL A 32 3.21 -21.30 -3.05
C VAL A 32 4.75 -21.35 -3.27
N LYS A 33 5.54 -20.54 -2.53
CA LYS A 33 7.03 -20.46 -2.52
C LYS A 33 7.65 -20.51 -1.08
N PRO A 34 8.98 -20.75 -0.93
CA PRO A 34 9.68 -20.89 0.36
C PRO A 34 10.38 -19.60 0.89
N ILE A 35 11.04 -19.70 2.06
CA ILE A 35 11.50 -18.61 2.96
C ILE A 35 13.06 -18.52 3.02
N GLU A 36 13.61 -17.34 3.32
CA GLU A 36 15.03 -17.11 3.68
C GLU A 36 15.20 -16.81 5.19
N GLU A 37 16.34 -17.14 5.79
CA GLU A 37 16.60 -16.98 7.24
C GLU A 37 17.07 -15.56 7.60
N GLY A 38 16.47 -14.91 8.63
CA GLY A 38 17.10 -13.74 9.27
C GLY A 38 16.20 -12.81 10.09
N GLU A 39 14.96 -12.56 9.67
CA GLU A 39 14.02 -11.68 10.39
C GLU A 39 12.68 -12.40 10.63
N GLU A 40 12.07 -12.17 11.81
CA GLU A 40 10.75 -12.72 12.12
C GLU A 40 9.67 -11.93 11.37
N ASP A 41 8.98 -12.57 10.42
CA ASP A 41 7.90 -11.93 9.66
C ASP A 41 6.55 -12.10 10.38
N TYR A 42 6.29 -11.23 11.35
CA TYR A 42 5.01 -11.20 12.09
C TYR A 42 3.80 -11.02 11.16
N ALA A 43 3.93 -10.34 10.02
CA ALA A 43 2.83 -10.15 9.07
C ALA A 43 2.48 -11.46 8.37
N ARG A 44 3.49 -12.22 7.94
CA ARG A 44 3.31 -13.57 7.39
C ARG A 44 2.77 -14.55 8.43
N VAL A 45 3.26 -14.54 9.67
CA VAL A 45 2.72 -15.40 10.73
C VAL A 45 1.25 -15.04 11.02
N LEU A 46 0.90 -13.76 11.01
CA LEU A 46 -0.48 -13.29 11.21
C LEU A 46 -1.42 -13.76 10.09
N GLU A 47 -0.99 -13.70 8.82
CA GLU A 47 -1.71 -14.30 7.69
C GLU A 47 -1.91 -15.82 7.88
N LEU A 48 -0.84 -16.54 8.25
CA LEU A 48 -0.91 -17.99 8.48
C LEU A 48 -1.87 -18.33 9.62
N SER A 49 -1.83 -17.61 10.75
CA SER A 49 -2.75 -17.84 11.87
C SER A 49 -4.23 -17.65 11.47
N LEU A 50 -4.51 -16.72 10.54
CA LEU A 50 -5.86 -16.56 9.98
C LEU A 50 -6.25 -17.68 9.01
N LEU A 51 -5.28 -18.35 8.37
CA LEU A 51 -5.51 -19.58 7.60
C LEU A 51 -5.85 -20.78 8.50
N PHE A 52 -5.31 -20.87 9.72
CA PHE A 52 -5.77 -21.85 10.70
C PHE A 52 -7.26 -21.65 11.04
N TYR A 53 -7.71 -20.43 11.32
CA TYR A 53 -9.14 -20.17 11.53
C TYR A 53 -9.98 -20.53 10.30
N GLU A 54 -9.51 -20.27 9.07
CA GLU A 54 -10.19 -20.77 7.86
C GLU A 54 -10.28 -22.31 7.84
N ALA A 55 -9.25 -23.01 8.32
CA ALA A 55 -9.19 -24.47 8.38
C ALA A 55 -10.11 -25.07 9.47
N GLN A 56 -10.46 -24.31 10.52
CA GLN A 56 -11.43 -24.69 11.55
C GLN A 56 -12.91 -24.46 11.15
N ARG A 57 -13.22 -23.78 10.03
CA ARG A 57 -14.62 -23.40 9.71
C ARG A 57 -15.57 -24.61 9.57
N SER A 58 -16.69 -24.57 10.29
CA SER A 58 -17.81 -25.52 10.16
C SER A 58 -18.95 -24.95 9.31
N GLY A 59 -19.86 -25.78 8.81
CA GLY A 59 -21.00 -25.36 7.97
C GLY A 59 -20.71 -25.27 6.47
N LYS A 60 -21.47 -24.42 5.76
CA LYS A 60 -21.23 -24.09 4.35
C LYS A 60 -20.11 -23.05 4.27
N LEU A 61 -18.95 -23.47 3.75
CA LEU A 61 -17.81 -22.61 3.49
C LEU A 61 -18.13 -21.58 2.39
N PRO A 62 -17.50 -20.40 2.41
CA PRO A 62 -17.72 -19.40 1.37
C PRO A 62 -17.01 -19.83 0.08
N GLU A 63 -17.50 -19.36 -1.07
CA GLU A 63 -16.93 -19.70 -2.39
C GLU A 63 -15.49 -19.18 -2.56
N ASN A 64 -15.06 -18.25 -1.70
CA ASN A 64 -13.69 -17.72 -1.62
C ASN A 64 -12.83 -18.30 -0.47
N ASN A 65 -13.19 -19.47 0.05
CA ASN A 65 -12.42 -20.17 1.08
C ASN A 65 -10.98 -20.44 0.62
N ARG A 66 -9.96 -20.03 1.40
CA ARG A 66 -8.55 -20.17 1.02
C ARG A 66 -8.00 -21.59 1.24
N ILE A 67 -8.67 -22.39 2.08
CA ILE A 67 -8.25 -23.75 2.44
C ILE A 67 -8.88 -24.77 1.48
N SER A 68 -8.21 -25.03 0.36
CA SER A 68 -8.70 -25.86 -0.74
C SER A 68 -9.02 -27.31 -0.38
N TRP A 69 -8.45 -27.84 0.70
CA TRP A 69 -8.71 -29.20 1.20
C TRP A 69 -9.88 -29.31 2.18
N ARG A 70 -10.43 -28.18 2.68
CA ARG A 70 -11.64 -28.16 3.51
C ARG A 70 -12.89 -28.03 2.65
N GLY A 71 -13.89 -28.88 2.89
CA GLY A 71 -15.20 -28.81 2.26
C GLY A 71 -16.34 -28.43 3.22
N ASN A 72 -17.51 -28.20 2.64
CA ASN A 72 -18.78 -27.98 3.35
C ASN A 72 -19.09 -29.16 4.26
N SER A 73 -19.41 -28.89 5.53
CA SER A 73 -19.56 -29.93 6.56
C SER A 73 -20.62 -29.54 7.59
N ALA A 74 -21.09 -30.51 8.39
CA ALA A 74 -22.07 -30.28 9.46
C ALA A 74 -23.33 -29.48 9.03
N LEU A 75 -23.75 -29.63 7.77
CA LEU A 75 -24.87 -28.89 7.15
C LEU A 75 -26.25 -29.25 7.73
N SER A 76 -26.28 -30.22 8.65
CA SER A 76 -27.47 -30.70 9.36
C SER A 76 -27.57 -30.22 10.81
N ASP A 77 -26.55 -29.51 11.32
CA ASP A 77 -26.49 -28.96 12.69
C ASP A 77 -27.72 -28.10 12.98
N ARG A 78 -28.50 -28.48 14.00
CA ARG A 78 -29.76 -27.83 14.34
C ARG A 78 -30.08 -27.91 15.83
N GLY A 79 -30.87 -26.96 16.32
CA GLY A 79 -31.43 -26.97 17.66
C GLY A 79 -32.54 -28.02 17.83
N ILE A 80 -33.01 -28.17 19.08
CA ILE A 80 -33.99 -29.18 19.51
C ILE A 80 -35.35 -28.99 18.80
N ASN A 81 -35.68 -27.76 18.38
CA ASN A 81 -36.90 -27.42 17.66
C ASN A 81 -36.67 -27.29 16.13
N GLY A 82 -35.46 -27.59 15.64
CA GLY A 82 -35.07 -27.45 14.24
C GLY A 82 -34.50 -26.07 13.87
N GLU A 83 -34.09 -25.27 14.84
CA GLU A 83 -33.38 -24.00 14.64
C GLU A 83 -32.07 -24.23 13.88
N ASP A 84 -31.72 -23.39 12.89
CA ASP A 84 -30.46 -23.54 12.14
C ASP A 84 -29.24 -23.21 13.01
N LEU A 85 -28.37 -24.20 13.26
CA LEU A 85 -27.11 -24.02 13.99
C LEU A 85 -25.87 -24.29 13.11
N THR A 86 -26.02 -24.26 11.79
CA THR A 86 -24.90 -24.42 10.85
C THR A 86 -23.95 -23.22 10.87
N GLY A 87 -22.67 -23.43 10.58
CA GLY A 87 -21.62 -22.40 10.72
C GLY A 87 -20.83 -22.55 12.02
N GLY A 88 -20.12 -21.49 12.41
CA GLY A 88 -19.21 -21.51 13.56
C GLY A 88 -17.91 -22.25 13.27
N TYR A 89 -17.11 -22.48 14.30
CA TYR A 89 -15.84 -23.18 14.19
C TYR A 89 -15.88 -24.56 14.86
N TYR A 90 -15.16 -25.51 14.29
CA TYR A 90 -14.70 -26.69 15.03
C TYR A 90 -13.61 -26.29 16.01
N ASP A 91 -13.62 -26.91 17.18
CA ASP A 91 -12.91 -26.39 18.34
C ASP A 91 -11.41 -26.72 18.34
N ALA A 92 -11.07 -27.99 18.12
CA ALA A 92 -9.71 -28.48 18.21
C ALA A 92 -9.34 -29.34 16.98
N GLY A 93 -8.74 -30.51 17.22
CA GLY A 93 -8.51 -31.53 16.21
C GLY A 93 -9.77 -32.28 15.74
N ASP A 94 -10.92 -31.96 16.33
CA ASP A 94 -12.19 -32.67 16.26
C ASP A 94 -13.27 -31.90 15.49
N PHE A 95 -14.53 -32.32 15.60
CA PHE A 95 -15.66 -31.65 14.96
C PHE A 95 -16.76 -31.21 15.94
N VAL A 96 -16.51 -31.22 17.26
CA VAL A 96 -17.39 -30.57 18.24
C VAL A 96 -17.29 -29.05 18.10
N LYS A 97 -18.39 -28.36 18.41
CA LYS A 97 -18.49 -26.89 18.39
C LYS A 97 -18.72 -26.38 19.80
N PHE A 98 -17.66 -26.37 20.62
CA PHE A 98 -17.73 -25.84 21.99
C PHE A 98 -17.89 -24.32 21.97
N GLY A 99 -18.93 -23.81 22.63
CA GLY A 99 -19.27 -22.39 22.58
C GLY A 99 -18.35 -21.51 23.44
N PHE A 100 -17.80 -22.03 24.53
CA PHE A 100 -17.08 -21.22 25.53
C PHE A 100 -15.68 -20.81 25.06
N THR A 101 -14.88 -21.78 24.57
CA THR A 101 -13.62 -21.59 23.86
C THR A 101 -13.78 -20.73 22.61
N MET A 102 -14.78 -21.01 21.78
CA MET A 102 -15.06 -20.23 20.57
C MET A 102 -15.43 -18.78 20.91
N ALA A 103 -16.21 -18.54 21.97
CA ALA A 103 -16.52 -17.20 22.45
C ALA A 103 -15.25 -16.48 22.94
N SER A 104 -14.46 -17.10 23.82
CA SER A 104 -13.23 -16.50 24.34
C SER A 104 -12.22 -16.18 23.23
N THR A 105 -12.03 -17.11 22.29
CA THR A 105 -11.27 -16.90 21.05
C THR A 105 -11.73 -15.64 20.32
N THR A 106 -13.04 -15.50 20.12
CA THR A 106 -13.63 -14.38 19.40
C THR A 106 -13.41 -13.07 20.15
N THR A 107 -13.51 -13.05 21.47
CA THR A 107 -13.20 -11.86 22.29
C THR A 107 -11.74 -11.46 22.19
N LEU A 108 -10.79 -12.41 22.25
CA LEU A 108 -9.35 -12.13 22.13
C LEU A 108 -8.97 -11.63 20.73
N LEU A 109 -9.52 -12.22 19.67
CA LEU A 109 -9.34 -11.76 18.28
C LEU A 109 -9.92 -10.36 18.07
N ALA A 110 -11.14 -10.11 18.58
CA ALA A 110 -11.75 -8.79 18.52
C ALA A 110 -10.98 -7.74 19.33
N TRP A 111 -10.44 -8.09 20.51
CA TRP A 111 -9.62 -7.18 21.30
C TRP A 111 -8.31 -6.82 20.60
N GLY A 112 -7.64 -7.78 19.95
CA GLY A 112 -6.48 -7.49 19.09
C GLY A 112 -6.82 -6.52 17.95
N ALA A 113 -7.92 -6.78 17.25
CA ALA A 113 -8.40 -5.92 16.15
C ALA A 113 -8.87 -4.53 16.60
N VAL A 114 -9.34 -4.39 17.85
CA VAL A 114 -9.73 -3.09 18.45
C VAL A 114 -8.52 -2.29 18.93
N SER A 115 -7.50 -2.94 19.52
CA SER A 115 -6.32 -2.23 20.06
C SER A 115 -5.30 -1.88 18.98
N TRP A 116 -5.13 -2.71 17.96
CA TRP A 116 -4.03 -2.60 16.97
C TRP A 116 -4.51 -2.78 15.52
N PRO A 117 -5.50 -2.00 15.03
CA PRO A 117 -6.04 -2.15 13.69
C PRO A 117 -5.02 -1.87 12.58
N GLU A 118 -4.04 -0.97 12.81
CA GLU A 118 -3.03 -0.60 11.80
C GLU A 118 -2.08 -1.76 11.48
N ALA A 119 -1.74 -2.60 12.45
CA ALA A 119 -0.97 -3.83 12.21
C ALA A 119 -1.69 -4.80 11.27
N TYR A 120 -3.02 -4.93 11.39
CA TYR A 120 -3.82 -5.72 10.46
C TYR A 120 -3.95 -5.06 9.07
N ILE A 121 -3.85 -3.73 8.96
CA ILE A 121 -3.77 -3.02 7.68
C ILE A 121 -2.42 -3.29 7.01
N GLU A 122 -1.31 -3.10 7.73
CA GLU A 122 0.06 -3.27 7.21
C GLU A 122 0.31 -4.72 6.75
N ALA A 123 -0.22 -5.72 7.47
CA ALA A 123 -0.16 -7.13 7.08
C ALA A 123 -1.15 -7.51 5.95
N GLY A 124 -1.97 -6.59 5.45
CA GLY A 124 -3.03 -6.87 4.47
C GLY A 124 -4.17 -7.77 4.99
N GLN A 125 -4.26 -7.99 6.30
CA GLN A 125 -5.15 -8.97 6.93
C GLN A 125 -6.44 -8.37 7.53
N LEU A 126 -6.66 -7.06 7.50
CA LEU A 126 -7.79 -6.40 8.19
C LEU A 126 -9.17 -7.00 7.81
N ASP A 127 -9.41 -7.30 6.54
CA ASP A 127 -10.66 -7.93 6.12
C ASP A 127 -10.71 -9.44 6.42
N GLU A 128 -9.56 -10.10 6.63
CA GLU A 128 -9.48 -11.51 7.03
C GLU A 128 -9.73 -11.71 8.53
N ILE A 129 -9.16 -10.86 9.41
CA ILE A 129 -9.49 -10.87 10.85
C ILE A 129 -10.98 -10.53 11.07
N ARG A 130 -11.54 -9.59 10.29
CA ARG A 130 -12.98 -9.30 10.28
C ARG A 130 -13.79 -10.53 9.89
N LYS A 131 -13.45 -11.23 8.80
CA LYS A 131 -14.13 -12.49 8.43
C LYS A 131 -14.00 -13.55 9.52
N ALA A 132 -12.84 -13.66 10.16
CA ALA A 132 -12.59 -14.64 11.22
C ALA A 132 -13.50 -14.41 12.43
N ILE A 133 -13.57 -13.16 12.92
CA ILE A 133 -14.48 -12.75 14.01
C ILE A 133 -15.96 -12.93 13.60
N LYS A 134 -16.31 -12.53 12.37
CA LYS A 134 -17.69 -12.59 11.86
C LYS A 134 -18.22 -14.02 11.80
N TRP A 135 -17.37 -14.99 11.48
CA TRP A 135 -17.74 -16.40 11.34
C TRP A 135 -18.26 -17.02 12.65
N ALA A 136 -17.65 -16.64 13.79
CA ALA A 136 -18.11 -17.05 15.10
C ALA A 136 -19.33 -16.24 15.55
N THR A 137 -19.33 -14.92 15.38
CA THR A 137 -20.45 -14.07 15.82
C THR A 137 -21.74 -14.30 15.04
N ASP A 138 -21.70 -14.63 13.75
CA ASP A 138 -22.89 -15.09 13.01
C ASP A 138 -23.43 -16.43 13.54
N TYR A 139 -22.58 -17.31 14.08
CA TYR A 139 -23.01 -18.55 14.74
C TYR A 139 -23.57 -18.30 16.14
N PHE A 140 -22.97 -17.43 16.96
CA PHE A 140 -23.55 -17.05 18.26
C PHE A 140 -24.93 -16.40 18.11
N ILE A 141 -25.13 -15.59 17.07
CA ILE A 141 -26.43 -14.99 16.72
C ILE A 141 -27.47 -16.06 16.33
N LYS A 142 -27.07 -17.18 15.71
CA LYS A 142 -27.94 -18.35 15.49
C LYS A 142 -28.25 -19.12 16.77
N CYS A 143 -27.24 -19.34 17.61
CA CYS A 143 -27.38 -20.06 18.88
C CYS A 143 -28.27 -19.33 19.89
N HIS A 144 -28.30 -18.00 19.85
CA HIS A 144 -29.13 -17.15 20.72
C HIS A 144 -30.56 -17.03 20.17
N VAL A 145 -31.34 -18.11 20.34
CA VAL A 145 -32.67 -18.27 19.72
C VAL A 145 -33.80 -17.50 20.43
N SER A 146 -33.63 -17.16 21.71
CA SER A 146 -34.48 -16.19 22.42
C SER A 146 -33.72 -15.60 23.62
N GLU A 147 -34.20 -14.48 24.20
CA GLU A 147 -33.51 -13.67 25.23
C GLU A 147 -32.84 -14.47 26.37
N PHE A 148 -33.40 -15.62 26.74
CA PHE A 148 -32.89 -16.49 27.81
C PHE A 148 -32.60 -17.93 27.35
N VAL A 149 -32.31 -18.16 26.07
CA VAL A 149 -31.97 -19.49 25.53
C VAL A 149 -30.81 -19.40 24.54
N PHE A 150 -29.71 -20.08 24.86
CA PHE A 150 -28.48 -20.09 24.05
C PHE A 150 -27.92 -21.50 23.85
N TYR A 151 -27.75 -21.92 22.59
CA TYR A 151 -27.10 -23.20 22.25
C TYR A 151 -25.57 -23.12 22.43
N GLY A 152 -25.06 -23.80 23.46
CA GLY A 152 -23.66 -23.74 23.88
C GLY A 152 -22.75 -24.81 23.29
N GLN A 153 -23.29 -25.87 22.70
CA GLN A 153 -22.51 -26.94 22.08
C GLN A 153 -23.31 -27.62 20.96
N VAL A 154 -22.64 -27.98 19.86
CA VAL A 154 -23.19 -28.89 18.83
C VAL A 154 -22.18 -29.98 18.49
N GLY A 155 -22.65 -31.22 18.44
CA GLY A 155 -21.82 -32.43 18.51
C GLY A 155 -21.65 -32.89 19.96
N ASP A 156 -21.54 -34.20 20.16
CA ASP A 156 -21.23 -34.79 21.47
C ASP A 156 -19.84 -35.43 21.42
N PHE A 157 -18.95 -35.06 22.33
CA PHE A 157 -17.58 -35.57 22.39
C PHE A 157 -17.54 -37.11 22.34
N SER A 158 -18.41 -37.79 23.09
CA SER A 158 -18.38 -39.25 23.22
C SER A 158 -18.78 -39.99 21.94
N VAL A 159 -19.34 -39.27 20.96
CA VAL A 159 -19.69 -39.77 19.62
C VAL A 159 -18.70 -39.25 18.58
N ASP A 160 -18.38 -37.96 18.61
CA ASP A 160 -17.47 -37.29 17.67
C ASP A 160 -16.05 -37.86 17.81
N HIS A 161 -15.57 -38.04 19.05
CA HIS A 161 -14.33 -38.74 19.45
C HIS A 161 -14.18 -40.19 18.97
N THR A 162 -15.24 -40.82 18.43
CA THR A 162 -15.14 -42.17 17.82
C THR A 162 -14.81 -42.12 16.32
N TYR A 163 -14.83 -40.92 15.73
CA TYR A 163 -14.59 -40.69 14.31
C TYR A 163 -13.31 -39.88 14.07
N TRP A 164 -12.28 -40.57 13.59
CA TRP A 164 -11.17 -39.90 12.92
C TRP A 164 -11.44 -39.87 11.40
N GLY A 165 -11.38 -38.70 10.77
CA GLY A 165 -11.69 -38.58 9.33
C GLY A 165 -11.94 -37.14 8.88
N ARG A 166 -12.64 -36.97 7.75
CA ARG A 166 -13.00 -35.65 7.19
C ARG A 166 -14.33 -35.13 7.72
N PRO A 167 -14.49 -33.81 7.98
CA PRO A 167 -15.75 -33.25 8.46
C PRO A 167 -16.89 -33.30 7.43
N GLU A 168 -16.60 -33.35 6.11
CA GLU A 168 -17.66 -33.53 5.09
C GLU A 168 -18.17 -34.98 5.00
N GLU A 169 -17.46 -35.94 5.59
CA GLU A 169 -17.78 -37.38 5.59
C GLU A 169 -18.34 -37.85 6.95
N LEU A 170 -18.44 -36.92 7.92
CA LEU A 170 -18.98 -37.12 9.26
C LEU A 170 -20.48 -37.47 9.22
N ASN A 171 -20.79 -38.76 9.37
CA ASN A 171 -22.14 -39.33 9.32
C ASN A 171 -22.64 -39.78 10.71
N THR A 172 -22.37 -38.97 11.74
CA THR A 172 -22.77 -39.21 13.13
C THR A 172 -23.97 -38.34 13.54
N THR A 173 -24.69 -38.75 14.58
CA THR A 173 -25.71 -37.89 15.20
C THR A 173 -25.04 -36.78 16.01
N ARG A 174 -25.27 -35.53 15.63
CA ARG A 174 -24.70 -34.34 16.29
C ARG A 174 -25.79 -33.62 17.09
N PRO A 175 -25.97 -33.95 18.39
CA PRO A 175 -26.94 -33.25 19.24
C PRO A 175 -26.54 -31.80 19.48
N ALA A 176 -27.52 -30.97 19.81
CA ALA A 176 -27.31 -29.58 20.20
C ALA A 176 -27.74 -29.37 21.65
N TYR A 177 -26.84 -28.86 22.47
CA TYR A 177 -27.05 -28.60 23.89
C TYR A 177 -27.15 -27.10 24.15
N LYS A 178 -27.99 -26.70 25.12
CA LYS A 178 -28.32 -25.29 25.39
C LYS A 178 -28.36 -24.98 26.88
N ILE A 179 -28.17 -23.71 27.19
CA ILE A 179 -28.42 -23.15 28.52
C ILE A 179 -29.77 -22.44 28.57
N ASP A 180 -30.45 -22.71 29.68
CA ASP A 180 -31.83 -22.43 30.11
C ASP A 180 -32.06 -21.28 31.13
N PRO A 181 -33.28 -20.78 31.44
CA PRO A 181 -33.58 -20.26 32.78
C PRO A 181 -33.51 -21.34 33.87
N ASP A 182 -33.88 -22.58 33.53
CA ASP A 182 -33.86 -23.73 34.45
C ASP A 182 -32.47 -24.42 34.48
N HIS A 183 -31.65 -24.18 33.45
CA HIS A 183 -30.33 -24.77 33.24
C HIS A 183 -29.27 -23.69 32.87
N PRO A 184 -28.96 -22.75 33.78
CA PRO A 184 -28.15 -21.56 33.48
C PRO A 184 -26.67 -21.82 33.15
N GLY A 185 -26.03 -20.83 32.52
CA GLY A 185 -24.59 -20.78 32.24
C GLY A 185 -24.10 -19.35 32.04
N SER A 186 -23.83 -18.66 33.15
CA SER A 186 -23.40 -17.25 33.20
C SER A 186 -22.00 -17.03 32.61
N ASP A 187 -21.14 -18.03 32.73
CA ASP A 187 -19.81 -18.12 32.14
C ASP A 187 -19.89 -18.11 30.59
N LEU A 188 -20.61 -19.07 30.02
CA LEU A 188 -20.81 -19.19 28.57
C LEU A 188 -21.56 -17.98 27.97
N ALA A 189 -22.67 -17.57 28.58
CA ALA A 189 -23.46 -16.43 28.10
C ALA A 189 -22.70 -15.10 28.29
N GLY A 190 -21.93 -14.97 29.37
CA GLY A 190 -21.06 -13.82 29.65
C GLY A 190 -19.94 -13.68 28.62
N GLU A 191 -19.15 -14.73 28.38
CA GLU A 191 -18.09 -14.68 27.37
C GLU A 191 -18.66 -14.47 25.95
N THR A 192 -19.82 -15.05 25.62
CA THR A 192 -20.48 -14.80 24.34
C THR A 192 -20.95 -13.34 24.22
N ALA A 193 -21.43 -12.73 25.31
CA ALA A 193 -21.76 -11.31 25.36
C ALA A 193 -20.51 -10.42 25.22
N ALA A 194 -19.39 -10.78 25.86
CA ALA A 194 -18.10 -10.10 25.69
C ALA A 194 -17.62 -10.16 24.23
N ALA A 195 -17.65 -11.33 23.61
CA ALA A 195 -17.29 -11.55 22.21
C ALA A 195 -18.12 -10.69 21.25
N LEU A 196 -19.44 -10.67 21.43
CA LEU A 196 -20.35 -9.88 20.60
C LEU A 196 -20.22 -8.37 20.86
N ALA A 197 -19.96 -7.93 22.10
CA ALA A 197 -19.71 -6.54 22.44
C ALA A 197 -18.38 -6.05 21.84
N ALA A 198 -17.28 -6.79 22.01
CA ALA A 198 -15.99 -6.49 21.40
C ALA A 198 -16.10 -6.45 19.87
N SER A 199 -16.79 -7.43 19.26
CA SER A 199 -17.03 -7.47 17.82
C SER A 199 -17.84 -6.29 17.32
N SER A 200 -18.82 -5.78 18.09
CA SER A 200 -19.57 -4.59 17.68
C SER A 200 -18.66 -3.37 17.48
N ILE A 201 -17.58 -3.23 18.25
CA ILE A 201 -16.58 -2.18 18.08
C ILE A 201 -15.80 -2.37 16.75
N VAL A 202 -15.37 -3.60 16.45
CA VAL A 202 -14.67 -3.95 15.19
C VAL A 202 -15.51 -3.62 13.95
N PHE A 203 -16.83 -3.88 14.00
CA PHE A 203 -17.73 -3.63 12.89
C PHE A 203 -18.32 -2.21 12.84
N LYS A 204 -18.23 -1.42 13.92
CA LYS A 204 -18.91 -0.12 14.10
C LYS A 204 -18.89 0.82 12.90
N ASN A 205 -17.76 0.90 12.19
CA ASN A 205 -17.57 1.82 11.06
C ASN A 205 -17.72 1.15 9.67
N VAL A 206 -17.62 -0.18 9.59
CA VAL A 206 -17.60 -0.94 8.32
C VAL A 206 -18.89 -1.73 8.08
N ASP A 207 -19.58 -2.13 9.14
CA ASP A 207 -20.94 -2.69 9.12
C ASP A 207 -21.74 -2.23 10.36
N PRO A 208 -22.31 -1.00 10.33
CA PRO A 208 -23.06 -0.46 11.46
C PRO A 208 -24.27 -1.30 11.84
N ASN A 209 -25.01 -1.84 10.85
CA ASN A 209 -26.17 -2.70 11.11
C ASN A 209 -25.76 -4.01 11.79
N TYR A 210 -24.63 -4.60 11.39
CA TYR A 210 -24.11 -5.80 12.03
C TYR A 210 -23.52 -5.52 13.41
N SER A 211 -22.88 -4.37 13.60
CA SER A 211 -22.45 -3.85 14.90
C SER A 211 -23.64 -3.74 15.86
N GLU A 212 -24.72 -3.07 15.45
CA GLU A 212 -25.96 -2.96 16.24
C GLU A 212 -26.59 -4.34 16.52
N ARG A 213 -26.58 -5.26 15.56
CA ARG A 213 -27.06 -6.64 15.75
C ARG A 213 -26.23 -7.37 16.81
N CYS A 214 -24.91 -7.36 16.71
CA CYS A 214 -24.02 -7.96 17.70
C CYS A 214 -24.26 -7.34 19.09
N LEU A 215 -24.35 -6.02 19.16
CA LEU A 215 -24.57 -5.29 20.41
C LEU A 215 -25.94 -5.57 21.04
N LYS A 216 -26.99 -5.83 20.24
CA LYS A 216 -28.30 -6.30 20.74
C LYS A 216 -28.15 -7.65 21.44
N HIS A 217 -27.66 -8.67 20.71
CA HIS A 217 -27.52 -10.02 21.26
C HIS A 217 -26.53 -10.06 22.44
N ALA A 218 -25.50 -9.20 22.47
CA ALA A 218 -24.60 -9.04 23.62
C ALA A 218 -25.34 -8.57 24.89
N LYS A 219 -26.17 -7.52 24.78
CA LYS A 219 -26.93 -6.99 25.92
C LYS A 219 -27.95 -7.99 26.47
N GLU A 220 -28.60 -8.73 25.57
CA GLU A 220 -29.57 -9.77 25.91
C GLU A 220 -28.89 -11.00 26.56
N LEU A 221 -27.79 -11.50 26.00
CA LEU A 221 -27.02 -12.61 26.62
C LEU A 221 -26.38 -12.21 27.95
N TYR A 222 -25.95 -10.95 28.12
CA TYR A 222 -25.51 -10.45 29.42
C TYR A 222 -26.67 -10.34 30.41
N ASN A 223 -27.86 -9.88 30.00
CA ASN A 223 -29.06 -9.91 30.84
C ASN A 223 -29.38 -11.34 31.29
N PHE A 224 -29.29 -12.32 30.39
CA PHE A 224 -29.44 -13.73 30.71
C PHE A 224 -28.40 -14.22 31.73
N ALA A 225 -27.12 -14.02 31.43
CA ALA A 225 -26.00 -14.40 32.30
C ALA A 225 -26.09 -13.80 33.71
N ASN A 226 -26.45 -12.52 33.80
CA ASN A 226 -26.53 -11.76 35.04
C ASN A 226 -27.80 -12.09 35.84
N LYS A 227 -28.90 -12.49 35.19
CA LYS A 227 -30.19 -12.79 35.83
C LYS A 227 -30.34 -14.25 36.28
N TYR A 228 -29.79 -15.21 35.53
CA TYR A 228 -29.89 -16.64 35.82
C TYR A 228 -28.48 -17.21 36.05
N ARG A 229 -28.10 -17.35 37.32
CA ARG A 229 -26.72 -17.67 37.73
C ARG A 229 -26.43 -19.16 37.73
N GLY A 230 -25.33 -19.57 37.09
CA GLY A 230 -24.84 -20.95 37.10
C GLY A 230 -23.66 -21.16 36.17
N LEU A 231 -23.03 -22.34 36.25
CA LEU A 231 -21.90 -22.75 35.40
C LEU A 231 -22.42 -23.60 34.24
N TYR A 232 -22.12 -23.24 32.98
CA TYR A 232 -22.77 -23.83 31.81
C TYR A 232 -22.57 -25.34 31.72
N HIS A 233 -21.44 -25.85 32.19
CA HIS A 233 -21.12 -27.28 32.19
C HIS A 233 -22.05 -28.11 33.12
N SER A 234 -22.75 -27.47 34.07
CA SER A 234 -23.79 -28.14 34.88
C SER A 234 -25.05 -28.45 34.06
N ALA A 235 -25.35 -27.61 33.07
CA ALA A 235 -26.39 -27.83 32.06
C ALA A 235 -25.89 -28.73 30.93
N ILE A 236 -24.77 -28.36 30.31
CA ILE A 236 -24.11 -29.06 29.20
C ILE A 236 -23.04 -30.00 29.78
N ARG A 237 -23.51 -31.09 30.40
CA ARG A 237 -22.65 -32.00 31.21
C ARG A 237 -21.49 -32.65 30.47
N GLY A 238 -21.60 -32.84 29.15
CA GLY A 238 -20.49 -33.36 28.33
C GLY A 238 -19.30 -32.40 28.27
N ALA A 239 -19.52 -31.08 28.42
CA ALA A 239 -18.45 -30.09 28.40
C ALA A 239 -17.60 -30.10 29.68
N ALA A 240 -18.12 -30.60 30.80
CA ALA A 240 -17.40 -30.67 32.08
C ALA A 240 -16.15 -31.58 32.06
N GLN A 241 -16.01 -32.42 31.02
CA GLN A 241 -14.86 -33.32 30.86
C GLN A 241 -13.70 -32.69 30.06
N TYR A 242 -13.91 -31.51 29.45
CA TYR A 242 -12.98 -30.88 28.50
C TYR A 242 -12.80 -29.38 28.77
N TYR A 243 -13.93 -28.67 28.90
CA TYR A 243 -13.98 -27.22 29.06
C TYR A 243 -14.78 -26.83 30.32
N GLU A 244 -14.42 -27.43 31.46
CA GLU A 244 -14.95 -27.06 32.77
C GLU A 244 -14.66 -25.58 33.07
N SER A 245 -15.62 -24.91 33.72
CA SER A 245 -15.42 -23.58 34.31
C SER A 245 -15.52 -23.67 35.81
N THR A 246 -14.57 -23.09 36.53
CA THR A 246 -14.52 -23.13 38.00
C THR A 246 -15.35 -22.02 38.65
N ASP A 247 -15.70 -20.99 37.89
CA ASP A 247 -16.49 -19.83 38.32
C ASP A 247 -17.18 -19.17 37.11
N TYR A 248 -17.99 -18.13 37.33
CA TYR A 248 -18.58 -17.27 36.29
C TYR A 248 -18.52 -15.77 36.60
N GLY A 249 -17.97 -15.38 37.76
CA GLY A 249 -17.97 -14.01 38.25
C GLY A 249 -17.03 -13.09 37.47
N ASP A 250 -15.90 -13.62 37.00
CA ASP A 250 -15.01 -12.91 36.11
C ASP A 250 -15.55 -12.79 34.68
N GLU A 251 -16.28 -13.79 34.14
CA GLU A 251 -17.04 -13.64 32.89
C GLU A 251 -18.13 -12.57 32.98
N LEU A 252 -18.81 -12.44 34.12
CA LEU A 252 -19.80 -11.37 34.33
C LEU A 252 -19.15 -9.97 34.36
N ALA A 253 -18.03 -9.81 35.08
CA ALA A 253 -17.28 -8.56 35.10
C ALA A 253 -16.67 -8.22 33.71
N TRP A 254 -16.20 -9.25 32.99
CA TRP A 254 -15.64 -9.16 31.63
C TRP A 254 -16.69 -8.73 30.61
N ALA A 255 -17.86 -9.37 30.59
CA ALA A 255 -18.98 -9.02 29.72
C ALA A 255 -19.48 -7.59 29.98
N ALA A 256 -19.59 -7.19 31.25
CA ALA A 256 -19.99 -5.86 31.65
C ALA A 256 -18.96 -4.79 31.21
N ALA A 257 -17.66 -5.03 31.43
CA ALA A 257 -16.59 -4.12 30.99
C ALA A 257 -16.54 -3.96 29.45
N TRP A 258 -16.74 -5.03 28.69
CA TRP A 258 -16.85 -4.97 27.23
C TRP A 258 -18.13 -4.26 26.75
N LEU A 259 -19.26 -4.49 27.41
CA LEU A 259 -20.49 -3.75 27.12
C LEU A 259 -20.33 -2.26 27.42
N PHE A 260 -19.66 -1.87 28.49
CA PHE A 260 -19.32 -0.46 28.72
C PHE A 260 -18.43 0.09 27.59
N LYS A 261 -17.35 -0.61 27.22
CA LYS A 261 -16.44 -0.21 26.12
C LYS A 261 -17.15 -0.07 24.77
N ALA A 262 -18.19 -0.86 24.52
CA ALA A 262 -19.00 -0.79 23.30
C ALA A 262 -20.11 0.28 23.32
N THR A 263 -20.70 0.55 24.49
CA THR A 263 -21.92 1.39 24.63
C THR A 263 -21.70 2.78 25.20
N ASN A 264 -20.68 2.96 26.05
CA ASN A 264 -20.53 4.10 26.96
C ASN A 264 -21.74 4.32 27.92
N ASP A 265 -22.47 3.26 28.25
CA ASP A 265 -23.60 3.26 29.20
C ASP A 265 -23.09 2.88 30.60
N SER A 266 -23.09 3.84 31.54
CA SER A 266 -22.38 3.72 32.84
C SER A 266 -22.84 2.53 33.67
N ARG A 267 -24.08 2.06 33.48
CA ARG A 267 -24.65 0.91 34.18
C ARG A 267 -23.83 -0.36 33.97
N TYR A 268 -23.20 -0.52 32.81
CA TYR A 268 -22.30 -1.66 32.54
C TYR A 268 -20.91 -1.49 33.18
N LEU A 269 -20.48 -0.26 33.47
CA LEU A 269 -19.30 -0.02 34.30
C LEU A 269 -19.63 -0.29 35.78
N GLU A 270 -20.74 0.25 36.27
CA GLU A 270 -21.25 0.02 37.62
C GLU A 270 -21.43 -1.48 37.92
N ASP A 271 -22.00 -2.24 36.97
CA ASP A 271 -22.07 -3.70 37.00
C ASP A 271 -20.68 -4.36 37.01
N ALA A 272 -19.73 -3.91 36.17
CA ALA A 272 -18.40 -4.51 36.08
C ALA A 272 -17.60 -4.34 37.39
N GLU A 273 -17.64 -3.14 37.98
CA GLU A 273 -17.04 -2.85 39.28
C GLU A 273 -17.75 -3.60 40.42
N HIS A 274 -19.08 -3.73 40.35
CA HIS A 274 -19.86 -4.52 41.29
C HIS A 274 -19.48 -6.00 41.26
N HIS A 275 -19.44 -6.64 40.08
CA HIS A 275 -19.03 -8.04 39.95
C HIS A 275 -17.57 -8.23 40.36
N TYR A 276 -16.67 -7.30 40.03
CA TYR A 276 -15.27 -7.34 40.45
C TYR A 276 -15.12 -7.41 41.97
N GLN A 277 -15.89 -6.59 42.71
CA GLN A 277 -15.90 -6.58 44.17
C GLN A 277 -16.65 -7.79 44.75
N HIS A 278 -17.84 -8.12 44.22
CA HIS A 278 -18.71 -9.17 44.75
C HIS A 278 -18.13 -10.58 44.58
N PHE A 279 -17.42 -10.83 43.47
CA PHE A 279 -16.73 -12.10 43.21
C PHE A 279 -15.27 -12.10 43.65
N HIS A 280 -14.84 -11.11 44.46
CA HIS A 280 -13.52 -11.06 45.07
C HIS A 280 -12.38 -11.19 44.05
N LEU A 281 -12.52 -10.60 42.85
CA LEU A 281 -11.57 -10.77 41.73
C LEU A 281 -10.18 -10.20 42.02
N LYS A 282 -10.07 -9.33 43.03
CA LYS A 282 -8.83 -8.79 43.60
C LYS A 282 -8.05 -9.79 44.45
N GLU A 283 -8.75 -10.69 45.14
CA GLU A 283 -8.17 -11.70 46.04
C GLU A 283 -7.90 -13.05 45.33
N ARG A 284 -8.35 -13.22 44.08
CA ARG A 284 -8.19 -14.45 43.29
C ARG A 284 -6.80 -14.58 42.65
N PRO A 285 -6.36 -15.80 42.31
CA PRO A 285 -5.22 -16.03 41.42
C PRO A 285 -5.35 -15.21 40.14
N ASN A 286 -4.28 -14.49 39.81
CA ASN A 286 -4.30 -13.54 38.71
C ASN A 286 -3.91 -14.27 37.41
N GLU A 287 -4.92 -14.76 36.70
CA GLU A 287 -4.81 -15.70 35.58
C GLU A 287 -5.55 -15.17 34.33
N PHE A 288 -5.15 -15.64 33.14
CA PHE A 288 -5.86 -15.39 31.89
C PHE A 288 -5.84 -16.62 30.97
N PHE A 289 -7.04 -17.15 30.68
CA PHE A 289 -7.26 -18.35 29.86
C PHE A 289 -8.74 -18.43 29.42
N TYR A 290 -9.16 -19.44 28.64
CA TYR A 290 -10.55 -19.50 28.14
C TYR A 290 -11.62 -19.50 29.25
N ASN A 291 -11.28 -19.96 30.47
CA ASN A 291 -12.13 -19.99 31.68
C ASN A 291 -11.58 -19.16 32.85
N LYS A 292 -10.67 -18.21 32.59
CA LYS A 292 -10.11 -17.26 33.58
C LYS A 292 -10.00 -15.88 32.95
N LYS A 293 -10.75 -14.90 33.43
CA LYS A 293 -10.73 -13.52 32.89
C LYS A 293 -10.13 -12.50 33.84
N VAL A 294 -9.81 -12.87 35.08
CA VAL A 294 -9.31 -11.97 36.16
C VAL A 294 -8.29 -10.93 35.66
N ALA A 295 -7.17 -11.34 35.06
CA ALA A 295 -6.15 -10.39 34.61
C ALA A 295 -6.63 -9.50 33.44
N GLY A 296 -7.44 -10.06 32.54
CA GLY A 296 -8.06 -9.33 31.43
C GLY A 296 -9.06 -8.29 31.91
N VAL A 297 -9.89 -8.61 32.91
CA VAL A 297 -10.81 -7.68 33.59
C VAL A 297 -10.04 -6.56 34.27
N GLN A 298 -8.94 -6.87 34.98
CA GLN A 298 -8.11 -5.85 35.62
C GLN A 298 -7.47 -4.90 34.61
N VAL A 299 -6.87 -5.41 33.53
CA VAL A 299 -6.34 -4.56 32.44
C VAL A 299 -7.46 -3.75 31.80
N LEU A 300 -8.60 -4.35 31.48
CA LEU A 300 -9.70 -3.67 30.80
C LEU A 300 -10.33 -2.57 31.67
N LEU A 301 -10.55 -2.80 32.97
CA LEU A 301 -11.00 -1.78 33.91
C LEU A 301 -9.95 -0.69 34.15
N ALA A 302 -8.66 -1.02 34.17
CA ALA A 302 -7.58 -0.03 34.21
C ALA A 302 -7.58 0.87 32.96
N GLN A 303 -7.76 0.28 31.77
CA GLN A 303 -7.90 1.00 30.49
C GLN A 303 -9.14 1.90 30.45
N LEU A 304 -10.26 1.46 31.04
CA LEU A 304 -11.56 2.15 30.98
C LEU A 304 -11.76 3.23 32.04
N THR A 305 -11.14 3.09 33.22
CA THR A 305 -11.38 3.98 34.37
C THR A 305 -10.16 4.81 34.78
N GLY A 306 -8.94 4.35 34.46
CA GLY A 306 -7.71 4.94 34.98
C GLY A 306 -7.54 4.86 36.51
N GLN A 307 -8.34 4.05 37.21
CA GLN A 307 -8.28 3.95 38.68
C GLN A 307 -7.02 3.19 39.15
N PRO A 308 -6.33 3.67 40.21
CA PRO A 308 -5.14 3.01 40.75
C PRO A 308 -5.34 1.57 41.21
N GLU A 309 -6.57 1.18 41.61
CA GLU A 309 -6.84 -0.20 42.04
C GLU A 309 -6.60 -1.21 40.92
N TYR A 310 -7.25 -1.02 39.76
CA TYR A 310 -7.10 -1.91 38.62
C TYR A 310 -5.72 -1.77 37.97
N GLN A 311 -5.14 -0.57 37.94
CA GLN A 311 -3.78 -0.34 37.45
C GLN A 311 -2.75 -1.12 38.27
N ASN A 312 -2.84 -1.08 39.61
CA ASN A 312 -1.94 -1.84 40.50
C ASN A 312 -2.14 -3.35 40.36
N ALA A 313 -3.37 -3.82 40.18
CA ALA A 313 -3.67 -5.24 40.02
C ALA A 313 -3.13 -5.79 38.68
N ALA A 314 -3.38 -5.08 37.58
CA ALA A 314 -2.80 -5.37 36.26
C ALA A 314 -1.26 -5.27 36.24
N CYS A 315 -0.69 -4.30 36.98
CA CYS A 315 0.75 -4.21 37.19
C CYS A 315 1.29 -5.46 37.91
N ALA A 316 0.64 -5.90 38.99
CA ALA A 316 1.06 -7.07 39.76
C ALA A 316 0.99 -8.37 38.93
N PHE A 317 -0.02 -8.52 38.06
CA PHE A 317 -0.10 -9.65 37.12
C PHE A 317 1.15 -9.75 36.22
N CYS A 318 1.52 -8.63 35.59
CA CYS A 318 2.62 -8.61 34.64
C CYS A 318 3.99 -8.62 35.32
N ASP A 319 4.19 -7.87 36.41
CA ASP A 319 5.41 -7.96 37.23
C ASP A 319 5.67 -9.39 37.74
N PHE A 320 4.63 -10.13 38.14
CA PHE A 320 4.75 -11.55 38.49
C PHE A 320 5.09 -12.41 37.27
N SER A 321 4.33 -12.28 36.18
CA SER A 321 4.52 -13.06 34.95
C SER A 321 5.91 -12.88 34.34
N VAL A 322 6.41 -11.65 34.36
CA VAL A 322 7.71 -11.27 33.79
C VAL A 322 8.86 -11.68 34.71
N ARG A 323 8.77 -11.44 36.02
CA ARG A 323 9.94 -11.58 36.93
C ARG A 323 9.95 -12.84 37.81
N GLN A 324 8.81 -13.51 38.01
CA GLN A 324 8.66 -14.56 39.03
C GLN A 324 8.05 -15.88 38.52
N GLN A 325 7.23 -15.85 37.46
CA GLN A 325 6.61 -17.06 36.92
C GLN A 325 7.65 -18.06 36.40
N LYS A 326 7.35 -19.36 36.59
CA LYS A 326 8.19 -20.49 36.16
C LYS A 326 8.47 -20.42 34.65
N ARG A 327 9.69 -20.79 34.27
CA ARG A 327 10.13 -20.92 32.88
C ARG A 327 10.80 -22.26 32.60
N THR A 328 10.81 -22.66 31.33
CA THR A 328 11.67 -23.72 30.80
C THR A 328 13.14 -23.26 30.79
N PRO A 329 14.13 -24.17 30.69
CA PRO A 329 15.55 -23.83 30.55
C PRO A 329 15.90 -22.80 29.46
N LYS A 330 15.14 -22.75 28.36
CA LYS A 330 15.30 -21.79 27.24
C LYS A 330 14.44 -20.51 27.38
N GLY A 331 13.65 -20.37 28.45
CA GLY A 331 12.98 -19.11 28.80
C GLY A 331 11.51 -18.96 28.41
N LEU A 332 10.87 -20.02 27.86
CA LEU A 332 9.40 -20.06 27.70
C LEU A 332 8.73 -20.05 29.07
N LEU A 333 7.69 -19.23 29.25
CA LEU A 333 6.85 -19.20 30.43
C LEU A 333 6.01 -20.48 30.51
N TYR A 334 6.07 -21.19 31.63
CA TYR A 334 5.45 -22.50 31.81
C TYR A 334 4.39 -22.45 32.93
N ILE A 335 3.10 -22.47 32.56
CA ILE A 335 1.96 -22.54 33.49
C ILE A 335 1.46 -23.98 33.61
N ASP A 336 0.90 -24.54 32.54
CA ASP A 336 0.44 -25.93 32.46
C ASP A 336 1.15 -26.69 31.33
N LYS A 337 1.03 -28.02 31.33
CA LYS A 337 1.50 -28.95 30.30
C LYS A 337 0.54 -29.08 29.10
N PHE A 338 -0.72 -28.69 29.28
CA PHE A 338 -1.69 -28.53 28.19
C PHE A 338 -1.71 -27.07 27.76
N GLY A 339 -1.62 -26.78 26.46
CA GLY A 339 -1.65 -25.41 25.95
C GLY A 339 -0.50 -24.54 26.48
N THR A 340 0.69 -25.10 26.74
CA THR A 340 1.83 -24.37 27.31
C THR A 340 2.16 -23.09 26.52
N LEU A 341 2.12 -23.15 25.19
CA LEU A 341 2.33 -21.98 24.32
C LEU A 341 1.12 -21.05 24.27
N CYS A 342 -0.11 -21.57 24.38
CA CYS A 342 -1.32 -20.75 24.54
C CYS A 342 -1.24 -19.90 25.81
N HIS A 343 -0.88 -20.50 26.95
CA HIS A 343 -0.70 -19.80 28.21
C HIS A 343 0.35 -18.69 28.10
N ALA A 344 1.53 -18.98 27.52
CA ALA A 344 2.56 -17.98 27.30
C ALA A 344 2.10 -16.83 26.36
N ALA A 345 1.39 -17.16 25.27
CA ALA A 345 0.85 -16.19 24.32
C ALA A 345 -0.25 -15.31 24.92
N ASN A 346 -1.15 -15.88 25.72
CA ASN A 346 -2.22 -15.17 26.43
C ASN A 346 -1.66 -14.19 27.48
N VAL A 347 -0.64 -14.61 28.24
CA VAL A 347 0.05 -13.74 29.20
C VAL A 347 0.82 -12.62 28.47
N ALA A 348 1.53 -12.93 27.39
CA ALA A 348 2.21 -11.95 26.54
C ALA A 348 1.22 -10.93 25.94
N PHE A 349 0.06 -11.38 25.47
CA PHE A 349 -1.01 -10.52 24.94
C PHE A 349 -1.54 -9.54 25.99
N VAL A 350 -1.89 -10.01 27.20
CA VAL A 350 -2.42 -9.17 28.29
C VAL A 350 -1.36 -8.16 28.75
N CYS A 351 -0.10 -8.55 28.88
CA CYS A 351 0.95 -7.62 29.27
C CYS A 351 1.33 -6.62 28.17
N LEU A 352 1.14 -6.97 26.89
CA LEU A 352 1.25 -6.00 25.80
C LEU A 352 0.06 -5.01 25.77
N GLN A 353 -1.15 -5.46 26.11
CA GLN A 353 -2.32 -4.58 26.32
C GLN A 353 -2.16 -3.65 27.52
N ALA A 354 -1.45 -4.08 28.57
CA ALA A 354 -1.04 -3.23 29.68
C ALA A 354 0.02 -2.20 29.27
N ALA A 355 1.06 -2.63 28.53
CA ALA A 355 2.19 -1.79 28.14
C ALA A 355 1.86 -0.62 27.19
N ASP A 356 0.69 -0.65 26.55
CA ASP A 356 0.20 0.46 25.71
C ASP A 356 -0.58 1.53 26.50
N TYR A 357 -0.79 1.36 27.81
CA TYR A 357 -1.48 2.30 28.68
C TYR A 357 -0.56 2.86 29.80
N PRO A 358 -0.71 4.14 30.17
CA PRO A 358 0.14 4.76 31.19
C PRO A 358 -0.16 4.22 32.61
N ASN A 359 0.87 4.22 33.46
CA ASN A 359 0.81 3.85 34.87
C ASN A 359 0.52 2.36 35.17
N ILE A 360 0.72 1.45 34.21
CA ILE A 360 0.65 -0.01 34.44
C ILE A 360 2.04 -0.63 34.26
N GLY A 361 2.85 -0.56 35.32
CA GLY A 361 4.20 -1.17 35.38
C GLY A 361 5.23 -0.59 34.41
N ASP A 362 6.20 -1.41 34.00
CA ASP A 362 7.23 -1.04 33.03
C ASP A 362 6.82 -1.46 31.60
N PRO A 363 6.46 -0.52 30.71
CA PRO A 363 5.99 -0.82 29.38
C PRO A 363 7.12 -1.16 28.39
N GLN A 364 8.40 -1.12 28.78
CA GLN A 364 9.49 -1.67 27.99
C GLN A 364 9.71 -3.14 28.37
N GLU A 365 9.82 -3.44 29.67
CA GLU A 365 10.02 -4.82 30.18
C GLU A 365 8.91 -5.76 29.69
N TYR A 366 7.65 -5.30 29.72
CA TYR A 366 6.49 -6.07 29.24
C TYR A 366 6.51 -6.33 27.74
N ARG A 367 7.03 -5.37 26.93
CA ARG A 367 7.15 -5.51 25.46
C ARG A 367 8.30 -6.42 25.08
N GLU A 368 9.41 -6.35 25.81
CA GLU A 368 10.55 -7.26 25.63
C GLU A 368 10.18 -8.69 26.01
N PHE A 369 9.47 -8.88 27.13
CA PHE A 369 8.89 -10.17 27.50
C PHE A 369 7.94 -10.72 26.43
N ALA A 370 6.97 -9.92 25.98
CA ALA A 370 6.01 -10.35 24.95
C ALA A 370 6.71 -10.71 23.62
N THR A 371 7.78 -10.01 23.27
CA THR A 371 8.65 -10.36 22.14
C THR A 371 9.29 -11.73 22.37
N GLN A 372 10.01 -11.93 23.48
CA GLN A 372 10.71 -13.18 23.79
C GLN A 372 9.81 -14.43 23.74
N GLN A 373 8.57 -14.34 24.26
CA GLN A 373 7.65 -15.47 24.24
C GLN A 373 7.20 -15.83 22.81
N ILE A 374 7.06 -14.84 21.92
CA ILE A 374 6.72 -15.08 20.51
C ILE A 374 7.94 -15.55 19.73
N SER A 375 9.12 -14.96 19.92
CA SER A 375 10.37 -15.43 19.31
C SER A 375 10.64 -16.91 19.63
N TYR A 376 10.35 -17.35 20.85
CA TYR A 376 10.39 -18.77 21.23
C TYR A 376 9.46 -19.65 20.37
N MET A 377 8.21 -19.23 20.16
CA MET A 377 7.22 -19.94 19.33
C MET A 377 7.61 -19.98 17.85
N LEU A 378 8.28 -18.92 17.38
CA LEU A 378 8.67 -18.78 15.97
C LEU A 378 9.96 -19.53 15.62
N GLY A 379 10.95 -19.59 16.52
CA GLY A 379 12.20 -20.33 16.28
C GLY A 379 13.23 -20.38 17.42
N ASP A 380 13.26 -19.42 18.34
CA ASP A 380 14.35 -19.27 19.33
C ASP A 380 14.45 -20.45 20.32
N GLY A 381 13.37 -21.24 20.48
CA GLY A 381 13.41 -22.52 21.20
C GLY A 381 14.27 -23.60 20.52
N GLY A 382 14.84 -23.34 19.35
CA GLY A 382 15.59 -24.29 18.51
C GLY A 382 14.73 -25.03 17.47
N ARG A 383 13.42 -24.73 17.42
CA ARG A 383 12.46 -25.08 16.37
C ARG A 383 11.31 -24.09 16.41
N SER A 384 10.56 -23.99 15.31
CA SER A 384 9.23 -23.39 15.33
C SER A 384 8.21 -24.34 15.93
N TYR A 385 7.18 -23.77 16.56
CA TYR A 385 6.00 -24.47 17.05
C TYR A 385 4.72 -24.07 16.28
N VAL A 386 4.87 -23.30 15.20
CA VAL A 386 3.77 -22.88 14.32
C VAL A 386 3.77 -23.75 13.07
N VAL A 387 2.68 -24.49 12.84
CA VAL A 387 2.59 -25.44 11.72
C VAL A 387 2.76 -24.73 10.38
N GLY A 388 3.75 -25.19 9.59
CA GLY A 388 4.05 -24.64 8.27
C GLY A 388 4.84 -23.32 8.24
N TYR A 389 5.49 -22.91 9.34
CA TYR A 389 6.32 -21.71 9.43
C TYR A 389 7.72 -22.00 10.03
N GLY A 390 8.73 -21.20 9.69
CA GLY A 390 10.05 -21.23 10.33
C GLY A 390 10.84 -22.53 10.15
N TYR A 391 11.83 -22.74 11.02
CA TYR A 391 12.70 -23.92 11.01
C TYR A 391 12.09 -25.08 11.79
N ASN A 392 11.99 -26.26 11.17
CA ASN A 392 11.46 -27.48 11.76
C ASN A 392 10.09 -27.30 12.48
N PRO A 393 9.04 -26.77 11.82
CA PRO A 393 7.69 -26.67 12.40
C PRO A 393 7.10 -28.03 12.76
N PRO A 394 6.04 -28.09 13.60
CA PRO A 394 5.32 -29.33 13.86
C PRO A 394 4.69 -29.86 12.57
N ALA A 395 4.84 -31.17 12.35
CA ALA A 395 4.45 -31.85 11.12
C ALA A 395 3.29 -32.85 11.33
N GLN A 396 3.07 -33.28 12.58
CA GLN A 396 1.99 -34.20 12.96
C GLN A 396 1.04 -33.60 14.02
N PRO A 397 0.38 -32.44 13.76
CA PRO A 397 -0.62 -31.90 14.69
C PRO A 397 -1.79 -32.88 14.87
N HIS A 398 -2.27 -33.01 16.10
CA HIS A 398 -3.43 -33.82 16.47
C HIS A 398 -4.72 -33.17 15.93
N HIS A 399 -4.97 -33.37 14.63
CA HIS A 399 -6.10 -32.76 13.94
C HIS A 399 -6.57 -33.60 12.74
N ALA A 400 -7.80 -34.11 12.83
CA ALA A 400 -8.33 -35.13 11.93
C ALA A 400 -8.40 -34.66 10.48
N ALA A 401 -8.97 -33.49 10.21
CA ALA A 401 -9.20 -33.03 8.84
C ALA A 401 -7.92 -32.79 8.02
N SER A 402 -6.78 -32.48 8.67
CA SER A 402 -5.49 -32.27 7.98
C SER A 402 -4.65 -33.55 7.86
N SER A 403 -4.87 -34.54 8.73
CA SER A 403 -4.32 -35.90 8.57
C SER A 403 -4.88 -36.64 7.35
N CYS A 404 -6.00 -36.16 6.77
CA CYS A 404 -6.63 -36.79 5.63
C CYS A 404 -5.94 -36.47 4.29
N PRO A 405 -5.71 -37.49 3.43
CA PRO A 405 -5.26 -37.27 2.05
C PRO A 405 -6.33 -36.56 1.22
N ASN A 406 -5.98 -36.14 0.00
CA ASN A 406 -6.95 -35.58 -0.95
C ASN A 406 -7.99 -36.62 -1.41
N LYS A 407 -9.23 -36.18 -1.66
CA LYS A 407 -10.27 -37.03 -2.26
C LYS A 407 -9.84 -37.47 -3.67
N PRO A 408 -10.20 -38.68 -4.14
CA PRO A 408 -11.16 -39.62 -3.55
C PRO A 408 -10.56 -40.69 -2.62
N ALA A 409 -9.33 -40.51 -2.10
CA ALA A 409 -8.78 -41.47 -1.15
C ALA A 409 -9.65 -41.55 0.13
N PRO A 410 -9.74 -42.71 0.80
CA PRO A 410 -10.39 -42.80 2.11
C PRO A 410 -9.64 -41.93 3.15
N CYS A 411 -10.30 -41.67 4.28
CA CYS A 411 -9.66 -41.21 5.50
C CYS A 411 -10.35 -41.89 6.68
N GLY A 412 -9.59 -42.36 7.66
CA GLY A 412 -10.09 -42.98 8.88
C GLY A 412 -9.02 -43.05 9.97
N TRP A 413 -9.25 -43.87 11.00
CA TRP A 413 -8.23 -44.22 11.99
C TRP A 413 -6.88 -44.70 11.40
N PRO A 414 -6.81 -45.40 10.23
CA PRO A 414 -5.54 -45.70 9.56
C PRO A 414 -4.74 -44.49 9.02
N GLU A 415 -5.28 -43.28 9.06
CA GLU A 415 -4.57 -42.01 8.86
C GLU A 415 -4.11 -41.38 10.19
N PHE A 416 -4.74 -41.72 11.32
CA PHE A 416 -4.27 -41.33 12.66
C PHE A 416 -2.98 -42.05 13.03
N ASP A 417 -2.94 -43.38 12.86
CA ASP A 417 -1.82 -44.25 13.25
C ASP A 417 -0.52 -44.08 12.42
N ARG A 418 -0.53 -43.22 11.39
CA ARG A 418 0.62 -43.00 10.50
C ARG A 418 1.73 -42.24 11.18
N GLN A 419 2.98 -42.56 10.84
CA GLN A 419 4.16 -41.85 11.36
C GLN A 419 4.69 -40.82 10.34
N GLU A 420 4.03 -40.69 9.19
CA GLU A 420 4.24 -39.63 8.22
C GLU A 420 3.53 -38.32 8.63
N PRO A 421 4.07 -37.13 8.23
CA PRO A 421 3.40 -35.84 8.37
C PRO A 421 1.95 -35.81 7.90
N ASN A 422 1.14 -34.92 8.49
CA ASN A 422 -0.24 -34.70 8.04
C ASN A 422 -0.23 -34.29 6.54
N PRO A 423 -0.95 -34.99 5.65
CA PRO A 423 -0.94 -34.73 4.20
C PRO A 423 -1.37 -33.31 3.81
N GLN A 424 -2.17 -32.64 4.65
CA GLN A 424 -2.48 -31.22 4.53
C GLN A 424 -1.69 -30.43 5.57
N ILE A 425 -1.00 -29.37 5.15
CA ILE A 425 -0.35 -28.45 6.08
C ILE A 425 -1.43 -27.58 6.73
N LEU A 426 -1.58 -27.72 8.06
CA LEU A 426 -2.49 -26.92 8.88
C LEU A 426 -1.87 -25.55 9.19
N TYR A 427 -1.65 -24.76 8.14
CA TYR A 427 -0.90 -23.50 8.20
C TYR A 427 -1.32 -22.60 9.37
N GLY A 428 -0.33 -22.18 10.15
CA GLY A 428 -0.48 -21.20 11.23
C GLY A 428 -0.98 -21.72 12.56
N ALA A 429 -1.38 -22.99 12.67
CA ALA A 429 -1.78 -23.56 13.95
C ALA A 429 -0.62 -23.55 14.96
N LEU A 430 -0.87 -23.04 16.15
CA LEU A 430 0.04 -23.11 17.29
C LEU A 430 -0.29 -24.38 18.09
N VAL A 431 0.67 -25.29 18.20
CA VAL A 431 0.51 -26.53 18.98
C VAL A 431 0.59 -26.25 20.50
N SER A 432 0.09 -27.19 21.32
CA SER A 432 0.19 -27.15 22.79
C SER A 432 1.60 -26.77 23.27
N GLY A 433 2.62 -27.43 22.74
CA GLY A 433 4.01 -27.03 22.89
C GLY A 433 4.92 -28.02 23.63
N PRO A 434 6.08 -27.55 24.13
CA PRO A 434 7.09 -28.40 24.76
C PRO A 434 6.86 -28.62 26.26
N ASP A 435 7.51 -29.65 26.80
CA ASP A 435 7.54 -29.91 28.25
C ASP A 435 8.38 -28.88 29.02
N GLU A 436 8.37 -28.98 30.36
CA GLU A 436 9.11 -28.09 31.26
C GLU A 436 10.64 -28.09 31.06
N ALA A 437 11.16 -29.02 30.24
CA ALA A 437 12.58 -29.19 29.91
C ALA A 437 12.88 -28.88 28.42
N ASP A 438 12.00 -28.14 27.74
CA ASP A 438 12.10 -27.76 26.32
C ASP A 438 12.17 -28.93 25.33
N LYS A 439 11.58 -30.08 25.67
CA LYS A 439 11.42 -31.22 24.75
C LYS A 439 10.06 -31.19 24.09
N PHE A 440 9.99 -31.66 22.86
CA PHE A 440 8.75 -31.73 22.08
C PHE A 440 8.69 -33.05 21.31
N GLN A 441 7.52 -33.70 21.31
CA GLN A 441 7.27 -34.92 20.56
C GLN A 441 6.33 -34.61 19.40
N ASP A 442 6.82 -34.74 18.15
CA ASP A 442 6.08 -34.41 16.93
C ASP A 442 5.29 -35.63 16.43
N HIS A 443 4.42 -36.14 17.29
CA HIS A 443 3.63 -37.36 17.11
C HIS A 443 2.15 -37.04 17.27
N ARG A 444 1.30 -37.57 16.38
CA ARG A 444 -0.13 -37.23 16.30
C ARG A 444 -0.92 -37.79 17.48
N GLU A 445 -0.44 -38.89 18.03
CA GLU A 445 -0.95 -39.55 19.23
C GLU A 445 -0.56 -38.80 20.52
N GLU A 446 0.51 -38.02 20.51
CA GLU A 446 1.05 -37.26 21.65
C GLU A 446 0.39 -35.87 21.78
N TYR A 447 -0.94 -35.85 21.90
CA TYR A 447 -1.76 -34.63 21.93
C TYR A 447 -1.30 -33.59 22.97
N ILE A 448 -0.73 -34.01 24.10
CA ILE A 448 -0.10 -33.12 25.11
C ILE A 448 0.89 -32.14 24.46
N TYR A 449 1.59 -32.55 23.40
CA TYR A 449 2.50 -31.71 22.62
C TYR A 449 1.84 -31.16 21.34
N THR A 450 1.07 -31.97 20.62
CA THR A 450 0.62 -31.71 19.23
C THR A 450 -0.84 -31.26 19.06
N GLU A 451 -1.61 -31.13 20.14
CA GLU A 451 -2.96 -30.55 20.14
C GLU A 451 -2.97 -29.11 19.64
N VAL A 452 -4.02 -28.74 18.90
CA VAL A 452 -4.23 -27.43 18.28
C VAL A 452 -5.69 -27.02 18.48
N THR A 453 -5.94 -25.80 18.96
CA THR A 453 -7.30 -25.32 19.28
C THR A 453 -7.52 -23.87 18.83
N LEU A 454 -8.80 -23.47 18.77
CA LEU A 454 -9.20 -22.08 18.51
C LEU A 454 -8.57 -21.08 19.49
N ASP A 455 -8.54 -21.42 20.79
CA ASP A 455 -8.04 -20.54 21.86
C ASP A 455 -6.52 -20.56 21.97
N TYR A 456 -5.84 -21.64 21.54
CA TYR A 456 -4.37 -21.67 21.42
C TYR A 456 -3.87 -20.59 20.46
N ASN A 457 -4.53 -20.43 19.31
CA ASN A 457 -4.19 -19.38 18.36
C ASN A 457 -4.70 -17.98 18.76
N ALA A 458 -5.58 -17.83 19.76
CA ALA A 458 -6.30 -16.57 19.99
C ALA A 458 -5.41 -15.44 20.52
N GLY A 459 -4.76 -15.66 21.67
CA GLY A 459 -3.79 -14.70 22.21
C GLY A 459 -2.60 -14.50 21.28
N PHE A 460 -2.14 -15.59 20.65
CA PHE A 460 -1.04 -15.61 19.69
C PHE A 460 -1.29 -14.70 18.47
N THR A 461 -2.44 -14.82 17.83
CA THR A 461 -2.86 -13.96 16.70
C THR A 461 -2.88 -12.49 17.10
N SER A 462 -3.46 -12.18 18.26
CA SER A 462 -3.60 -10.80 18.70
C SER A 462 -2.27 -10.19 19.16
N VAL A 463 -1.38 -10.93 19.83
CA VAL A 463 -0.06 -10.40 20.23
C VAL A 463 0.90 -10.25 19.04
N LEU A 464 0.80 -11.08 17.99
CA LEU A 464 1.52 -10.85 16.72
C LEU A 464 1.17 -9.48 16.11
N ALA A 465 -0.13 -9.14 16.06
CA ALA A 465 -0.56 -7.82 15.63
C ALA A 465 -0.03 -6.71 16.56
N GLY A 466 -0.01 -6.92 17.87
CA GLY A 466 0.58 -5.97 18.81
C GLY A 466 2.09 -5.76 18.63
N LEU A 467 2.87 -6.83 18.41
CA LEU A 467 4.31 -6.73 18.16
C LEU A 467 4.62 -6.10 16.80
N LEU A 468 3.78 -6.33 15.78
CA LEU A 468 3.83 -5.61 14.51
C LEU A 468 3.49 -4.12 14.71
N GLN A 469 2.50 -3.79 15.54
CA GLN A 469 2.22 -2.41 15.94
C GLN A 469 3.41 -1.75 16.65
N LEU A 470 4.21 -2.50 17.42
CA LEU A 470 5.45 -1.97 18.01
C LEU A 470 6.52 -1.66 16.95
N ARG A 471 6.60 -2.44 15.86
CA ARG A 471 7.50 -2.12 14.74
C ARG A 471 7.05 -0.86 14.01
N ILE A 472 5.74 -0.71 13.76
CA ILE A 472 5.13 0.52 13.23
C ILE A 472 5.41 1.72 14.16
N LYS A 473 5.14 1.59 15.47
CA LYS A 473 5.41 2.64 16.49
C LYS A 473 6.90 2.95 16.66
N LYS A 474 7.82 2.02 16.37
CA LYS A 474 9.28 2.25 16.35
C LYS A 474 9.73 3.14 15.19
N MET A 475 8.90 3.36 14.16
CA MET A 475 9.11 4.40 13.14
C MET A 475 8.73 5.81 13.65
N SER A 476 8.88 6.08 14.95
CA SER A 476 8.51 7.37 15.54
C SER A 476 9.40 8.52 15.05
N CYS A 477 8.83 9.72 14.96
CA CYS A 477 9.44 10.91 14.39
C CYS A 477 10.58 11.52 15.25
N ASN A 478 11.29 10.72 16.06
CA ASN A 478 12.33 11.18 17.00
C ASN A 478 13.65 11.62 16.32
N CYS A 479 13.73 11.59 14.98
CA CYS A 479 14.83 12.16 14.23
C CYS A 479 14.58 13.65 13.94
N PRO A 480 15.52 14.55 14.27
CA PRO A 480 15.36 15.97 13.97
C PRO A 480 15.34 16.22 12.46
N LEU A 481 14.42 17.08 12.01
CA LEU A 481 14.41 17.60 10.63
C LEU A 481 15.69 18.44 10.42
N THR A 482 16.68 17.84 9.77
CA THR A 482 18.03 18.40 9.57
C THR A 482 18.22 19.09 8.23
N THR A 483 17.32 18.85 7.26
CA THR A 483 17.31 19.50 5.95
C THR A 483 16.22 20.56 5.88
N ALA A 484 16.46 21.61 5.10
CA ALA A 484 15.40 22.51 4.66
C ALA A 484 14.51 21.76 3.65
N THR A 485 13.38 21.23 4.13
CA THR A 485 12.28 20.82 3.26
C THR A 485 11.79 22.03 2.46
N GLY A 486 11.37 21.81 1.22
CA GLY A 486 11.03 22.89 0.29
C GLY A 486 9.74 23.67 0.61
N PRO A 487 9.09 24.28 -0.40
CA PRO A 487 7.97 25.21 -0.16
C PRO A 487 6.84 24.60 0.68
N THR A 488 6.32 25.41 1.62
CA THR A 488 5.19 25.05 2.49
C THR A 488 3.87 24.93 1.71
N LEU A 489 3.01 24.00 2.12
CA LEU A 489 1.64 23.86 1.62
C LEU A 489 0.82 25.16 1.78
N ALA A 490 1.11 25.98 2.80
CA ALA A 490 0.48 27.29 2.99
C ALA A 490 0.72 28.27 1.83
N SER A 491 1.72 28.01 0.97
CA SER A 491 1.99 28.77 -0.25
C SER A 491 1.33 28.21 -1.53
N THR A 492 0.69 27.03 -1.46
CA THR A 492 0.24 26.29 -2.65
C THR A 492 -1.21 26.54 -3.07
N CYS A 493 -2.05 27.07 -2.18
CA CYS A 493 -3.44 27.41 -2.48
C CYS A 493 -3.69 28.92 -2.27
N GLY A 494 -4.55 29.50 -3.10
CA GLY A 494 -4.91 30.91 -3.03
C GLY A 494 -5.86 31.25 -1.87
N GLY A 495 -5.70 32.46 -1.31
CA GLY A 495 -6.63 33.04 -0.34
C GLY A 495 -6.25 32.81 1.15
N PRO A 496 -6.59 33.75 2.07
CA PRO A 496 -6.18 33.64 3.48
C PRO A 496 -6.73 32.42 4.21
N SER A 497 -7.95 31.98 3.88
CA SER A 497 -8.57 30.81 4.51
C SER A 497 -7.88 29.50 4.12
N PHE A 498 -7.48 29.36 2.85
CA PHE A 498 -6.68 28.20 2.42
C PHE A 498 -5.25 28.27 2.94
N MET A 499 -4.62 29.45 3.06
CA MET A 499 -3.30 29.60 3.69
C MET A 499 -3.30 29.03 5.13
N LEU A 500 -4.32 29.33 5.93
CA LEU A 500 -4.47 28.79 7.28
C LEU A 500 -4.80 27.29 7.28
N PHE A 501 -5.74 26.84 6.43
CA PHE A 501 -6.11 25.42 6.30
C PHE A 501 -4.91 24.56 5.90
N MET A 502 -4.21 24.94 4.83
CA MET A 502 -3.05 24.20 4.31
C MET A 502 -1.85 24.25 5.25
N GLY A 503 -1.65 25.37 5.97
CA GLY A 503 -0.61 25.48 7.01
C GLY A 503 -0.87 24.57 8.21
N LEU A 504 -2.11 24.52 8.71
CA LEU A 504 -2.51 23.58 9.77
C LEU A 504 -2.46 22.12 9.29
N LEU A 505 -2.92 21.86 8.07
CA LEU A 505 -2.81 20.54 7.44
C LEU A 505 -1.36 20.09 7.33
N GLU A 506 -0.43 20.98 6.98
CA GLU A 506 1.00 20.64 6.95
C GLU A 506 1.55 20.27 8.34
N VAL A 507 1.08 20.90 9.42
CA VAL A 507 1.46 20.52 10.79
C VAL A 507 0.99 19.09 11.12
N PHE A 508 -0.23 18.71 10.72
CA PHE A 508 -0.72 17.33 10.88
C PHE A 508 0.02 16.34 9.99
N LEU A 509 0.30 16.68 8.72
CA LEU A 509 1.05 15.82 7.81
C LEU A 509 2.50 15.62 8.26
N ARG A 510 3.14 16.65 8.84
CA ARG A 510 4.49 16.58 9.43
C ARG A 510 4.55 15.75 10.72
N SER A 511 3.42 15.47 11.38
CA SER A 511 3.37 14.53 12.53
C SER A 511 3.09 13.08 12.12
N GLN A 512 2.77 12.83 10.84
CA GLN A 512 2.63 11.49 10.29
C GLN A 512 4.01 10.96 9.86
N CYS A 513 4.57 10.01 10.62
CA CYS A 513 5.95 9.57 10.41
C CYS A 513 6.13 8.72 9.13
N ASP A 514 5.07 8.15 8.58
CA ASP A 514 5.01 7.49 7.27
C ASP A 514 4.97 8.48 6.09
N LEU A 515 4.55 9.74 6.32
CA LEU A 515 4.50 10.79 5.29
C LEU A 515 5.76 11.66 5.32
N GLU A 516 6.11 12.17 6.51
CA GLU A 516 7.30 13.00 6.70
C GLU A 516 8.57 12.16 6.56
N ASP A 517 8.57 10.95 7.12
CA ASP A 517 9.68 9.99 7.08
C ASP A 517 11.03 10.65 7.46
N PRO A 518 11.09 11.38 8.60
CA PRO A 518 12.21 12.26 8.92
C PRO A 518 13.51 11.50 9.16
N CYS A 519 13.41 10.26 9.64
CA CYS A 519 14.55 9.38 9.89
C CYS A 519 15.20 8.83 8.61
N ASN A 520 14.49 8.79 7.46
CA ASN A 520 15.04 8.27 6.20
C ASN A 520 15.35 9.35 5.15
N ARG A 521 15.18 10.64 5.45
CA ARG A 521 15.68 11.74 4.61
C ARG A 521 17.23 11.73 4.52
N PRO A 522 17.83 11.96 3.33
CA PRO A 522 19.29 12.05 3.22
C PRO A 522 19.85 13.33 3.85
N ILE A 523 20.94 13.21 4.59
CA ILE A 523 21.65 14.35 5.20
C ILE A 523 22.85 14.73 4.32
N PRO A 524 22.91 15.95 3.74
CA PRO A 524 24.04 16.37 2.93
C PRO A 524 25.37 16.37 3.73
N PRO A 525 26.47 15.82 3.19
CA PRO A 525 27.73 15.76 3.91
C PRO A 525 28.38 17.15 4.02
N LYS A 526 28.79 17.53 5.23
CA LYS A 526 29.42 18.84 5.52
C LYS A 526 30.69 19.13 4.69
N ASN A 527 31.39 18.08 4.27
CA ASN A 527 32.51 18.13 3.35
C ASN A 527 32.37 16.98 2.35
N VAL A 528 32.60 17.24 1.07
CA VAL A 528 32.76 16.19 0.05
C VAL A 528 34.22 15.81 -0.14
N ASN A 529 34.46 14.56 -0.51
CA ASN A 529 35.79 14.09 -0.91
C ASN A 529 36.27 14.87 -2.15
N MET A 530 37.57 15.18 -2.23
CA MET A 530 38.15 15.85 -3.40
C MET A 530 38.08 15.01 -4.69
N ARG A 531 37.79 13.72 -4.57
CA ARG A 531 37.73 12.73 -5.65
C ARG A 531 36.69 11.64 -5.33
N TYR A 532 35.95 11.21 -6.35
CA TYR A 532 35.08 10.03 -6.32
C TYR A 532 35.36 9.14 -7.55
N ASP A 533 34.88 7.91 -7.53
CA ASP A 533 34.81 7.07 -8.71
C ASP A 533 33.79 7.61 -9.71
N PHE A 534 32.58 7.85 -9.22
CA PHE A 534 31.44 8.26 -10.02
C PHE A 534 30.83 9.56 -9.50
N VAL A 535 30.50 10.46 -10.43
CA VAL A 535 29.65 11.62 -10.16
C VAL A 535 28.39 11.50 -10.99
N VAL A 536 27.24 11.38 -10.32
CA VAL A 536 25.90 11.38 -10.93
C VAL A 536 25.36 12.80 -10.86
N ILE A 537 24.89 13.34 -11.99
CA ILE A 537 24.39 14.71 -12.10
C ILE A 537 22.87 14.66 -12.34
N GLY A 538 22.10 15.16 -11.38
CA GLY A 538 20.64 15.11 -11.36
C GLY A 538 20.13 13.88 -10.60
N GLY A 539 19.43 14.12 -9.48
CA GLY A 539 18.77 13.12 -8.64
C GLY A 539 17.34 12.78 -9.08
N GLY A 540 17.00 13.00 -10.36
CA GLY A 540 15.69 12.65 -10.93
C GLY A 540 15.46 11.14 -11.08
N SER A 541 14.34 10.75 -11.69
CA SER A 541 13.86 9.36 -11.72
C SER A 541 14.90 8.32 -12.14
N ALA A 542 15.75 8.64 -13.12
CA ALA A 542 16.84 7.77 -13.55
C ALA A 542 18.08 7.87 -12.63
N GLY A 543 18.52 9.10 -12.31
CA GLY A 543 19.75 9.34 -11.53
C GLY A 543 19.68 8.86 -10.09
N ALA A 544 18.49 8.90 -9.47
CA ALA A 544 18.22 8.29 -8.16
C ALA A 544 18.49 6.78 -8.18
N ALA A 545 17.99 6.08 -9.20
CA ALA A 545 18.25 4.65 -9.40
C ALA A 545 19.75 4.39 -9.70
N VAL A 546 20.40 5.19 -10.55
CA VAL A 546 21.85 5.06 -10.83
C VAL A 546 22.67 5.17 -9.55
N ALA A 547 22.50 6.24 -8.76
CA ALA A 547 23.31 6.48 -7.56
C ALA A 547 23.08 5.40 -6.48
N ALA A 548 21.82 4.99 -6.29
CA ALA A 548 21.48 3.90 -5.39
C ALA A 548 22.08 2.56 -5.86
N ARG A 549 21.96 2.20 -7.14
CA ARG A 549 22.48 0.92 -7.64
C ARG A 549 24.01 0.89 -7.72
N LEU A 550 24.69 2.00 -8.02
CA LEU A 550 26.16 2.05 -7.99
C LEU A 550 26.73 1.93 -6.58
N SER A 551 26.07 2.52 -5.57
CA SER A 551 26.52 2.43 -4.17
C SER A 551 26.34 1.06 -3.51
N GLU A 552 25.62 0.12 -4.15
CA GLU A 552 25.58 -1.29 -3.72
C GLU A 552 26.96 -1.97 -3.80
N GLU A 553 27.88 -1.44 -4.61
CA GLU A 553 29.27 -1.91 -4.67
C GLU A 553 30.13 -1.11 -3.68
N PRO A 554 30.60 -1.69 -2.55
CA PRO A 554 31.37 -0.95 -1.54
C PRO A 554 32.73 -0.44 -2.05
N ARG A 555 33.28 -1.00 -3.14
CA ARG A 555 34.51 -0.50 -3.79
C ARG A 555 34.27 0.74 -4.67
N PHE A 556 33.04 1.24 -4.80
CA PHE A 556 32.70 2.41 -5.60
C PHE A 556 32.31 3.59 -4.71
N SER A 557 33.07 4.68 -4.80
CA SER A 557 32.71 5.97 -4.20
C SER A 557 31.83 6.79 -5.17
N VAL A 558 30.63 7.16 -4.72
CA VAL A 558 29.59 7.80 -5.54
C VAL A 558 29.17 9.14 -4.94
N LEU A 559 29.20 10.20 -5.76
CA LEU A 559 28.62 11.51 -5.45
C LEU A 559 27.41 11.76 -6.34
N LEU A 560 26.25 12.05 -5.74
CA LEU A 560 25.08 12.56 -6.42
C LEU A 560 24.99 14.08 -6.21
N LEU A 561 24.90 14.85 -7.31
CA LEU A 561 24.68 16.29 -7.31
C LEU A 561 23.25 16.59 -7.78
N GLU A 562 22.39 17.10 -6.88
CA GLU A 562 21.05 17.59 -7.21
C GLU A 562 20.97 19.12 -7.06
N ALA A 563 20.38 19.78 -8.05
CA ALA A 563 20.24 21.25 -8.10
C ALA A 563 19.14 21.79 -7.17
N GLY A 564 18.18 20.95 -6.80
CA GLY A 564 17.07 21.26 -5.91
C GLY A 564 17.27 20.91 -4.43
N LEU A 565 16.17 21.09 -3.69
CA LEU A 565 16.03 20.75 -2.27
C LEU A 565 15.63 19.28 -2.07
N ASP A 566 15.47 18.88 -0.81
CA ASP A 566 14.77 17.65 -0.44
C ASP A 566 13.23 17.83 -0.55
N GLU A 567 12.50 16.72 -0.63
CA GLU A 567 11.06 16.68 -0.92
C GLU A 567 10.23 17.38 0.16
N PRO A 568 9.39 18.38 -0.18
CA PRO A 568 8.40 18.94 0.77
C PRO A 568 7.38 17.87 1.18
N THR A 569 6.97 17.85 2.45
CA THR A 569 5.98 16.89 3.00
C THR A 569 4.71 16.83 2.16
N GLY A 570 4.22 18.00 1.72
CA GLY A 570 3.01 18.12 0.90
C GLY A 570 3.08 17.46 -0.48
N THR A 571 4.28 17.18 -1.02
CA THR A 571 4.41 16.45 -2.29
C THR A 571 4.07 14.97 -2.16
N GLN A 572 4.08 14.43 -0.93
CA GLN A 572 3.77 13.02 -0.65
C GLN A 572 2.27 12.70 -0.78
N ILE A 573 1.42 13.72 -0.88
CA ILE A 573 -0.04 13.59 -1.01
C ILE A 573 -0.39 13.41 -2.48
N PRO A 574 -1.03 12.29 -2.89
CA PRO A 574 -1.38 12.03 -4.28
C PRO A 574 -2.13 13.17 -4.99
N SER A 575 -3.14 13.78 -4.35
CA SER A 575 -3.93 14.84 -5.01
C SER A 575 -3.17 16.15 -5.23
N PHE A 576 -2.09 16.42 -4.49
CA PHE A 576 -1.35 17.69 -4.55
C PHE A 576 -0.29 17.75 -5.66
N PHE A 577 -0.39 16.91 -6.70
CA PHE A 577 0.60 16.86 -7.77
C PHE A 577 0.69 18.15 -8.61
N PHE A 578 -0.37 18.95 -8.66
CA PHE A 578 -0.38 20.28 -9.29
C PHE A 578 0.06 21.42 -8.35
N ASN A 579 -0.05 21.26 -7.02
CA ASN A 579 0.12 22.33 -6.02
C ASN A 579 1.51 23.00 -6.02
N PHE A 580 2.53 22.33 -6.56
CA PHE A 580 3.92 22.79 -6.54
C PHE A 580 4.44 23.29 -7.89
N LEU A 581 3.61 23.29 -8.94
CA LEU A 581 3.95 23.90 -10.22
C LEU A 581 4.23 25.40 -10.05
N GLY A 582 5.29 25.90 -10.66
CA GLY A 582 5.68 27.30 -10.54
C GLY A 582 6.42 27.66 -9.24
N SER A 583 6.64 26.73 -8.31
CA SER A 583 7.43 26.95 -7.08
C SER A 583 8.95 26.78 -7.30
N ASP A 584 9.77 27.00 -6.26
CA ASP A 584 11.24 26.86 -6.35
C ASP A 584 11.75 25.42 -6.59
N ILE A 585 10.88 24.42 -6.41
CA ILE A 585 11.12 23.01 -6.79
C ILE A 585 10.64 22.69 -8.22
N ASP A 586 10.26 23.70 -8.99
CA ASP A 586 9.99 23.61 -10.43
C ASP A 586 11.09 24.39 -11.18
N TRP A 587 11.65 23.80 -12.24
CA TRP A 587 12.56 24.48 -13.16
C TRP A 587 11.86 25.57 -13.99
N GLN A 588 10.52 25.52 -14.11
CA GLN A 588 9.71 26.52 -14.81
C GLN A 588 10.25 26.80 -16.23
N TYR A 589 10.36 25.78 -17.09
CA TYR A 589 10.84 26.01 -18.45
C TYR A 589 9.74 26.66 -19.29
N MET A 590 10.13 27.66 -20.08
CA MET A 590 9.31 28.23 -21.14
C MET A 590 9.95 27.87 -22.48
N THR A 591 9.14 27.47 -23.45
CA THR A 591 9.63 27.35 -24.82
C THR A 591 9.90 28.74 -25.41
N GLU A 592 10.68 28.79 -26.48
CA GLU A 592 10.62 29.93 -27.40
C GLU A 592 9.30 29.87 -28.20
N SER A 593 8.99 30.94 -28.94
CA SER A 593 7.70 31.10 -29.64
C SER A 593 7.47 30.01 -30.71
N GLU A 594 6.28 29.42 -30.70
CA GLU A 594 5.87 28.37 -31.65
C GLU A 594 5.11 28.91 -32.86
N ASP A 595 5.28 28.22 -33.99
CA ASP A 595 4.70 28.60 -35.28
C ASP A 595 3.38 27.87 -35.59
N GLN A 596 3.14 26.71 -34.97
CA GLN A 596 2.01 25.81 -35.24
C GLN A 596 1.32 25.27 -33.98
N ALA A 597 1.74 25.69 -32.78
CA ALA A 597 1.25 25.17 -31.51
C ALA A 597 1.20 26.27 -30.44
N CYS A 598 0.47 26.02 -29.35
CA CYS A 598 0.31 26.97 -28.23
C CYS A 598 -0.15 28.38 -28.69
N LEU A 599 -0.83 28.52 -29.83
CA LEU A 599 -1.04 29.83 -30.49
C LEU A 599 -1.95 30.79 -29.71
N ASN A 600 -2.74 30.30 -28.76
CA ASN A 600 -3.53 31.12 -27.82
C ASN A 600 -2.80 31.46 -26.51
N LYS A 601 -1.62 30.87 -26.24
CA LYS A 601 -0.82 31.15 -25.03
C LYS A 601 -0.01 32.44 -25.22
N ASP A 602 0.38 33.07 -24.11
CA ASP A 602 1.18 34.30 -24.13
C ASP A 602 2.50 34.10 -24.89
N ASP A 603 2.88 35.09 -25.72
CA ASP A 603 3.98 35.02 -26.69
C ASP A 603 3.99 33.80 -27.64
N ARG A 604 2.89 33.01 -27.70
CA ARG A 604 2.84 31.67 -28.32
C ARG A 604 3.90 30.72 -27.75
N LYS A 605 4.18 30.82 -26.45
CA LYS A 605 5.12 29.95 -25.72
C LYS A 605 4.36 28.93 -24.88
N CYS A 606 4.90 27.73 -24.80
CA CYS A 606 4.37 26.68 -23.93
C CYS A 606 5.11 26.66 -22.58
N TYR A 607 4.40 26.37 -21.49
CA TYR A 607 5.00 26.13 -20.17
C TYR A 607 5.35 24.65 -19.99
N TRP A 608 6.58 24.36 -19.58
CA TRP A 608 7.07 23.03 -19.22
C TRP A 608 7.54 23.05 -17.76
N PRO A 609 6.72 22.61 -16.80
CA PRO A 609 7.22 22.36 -15.45
C PRO A 609 8.23 21.21 -15.50
N ARG A 610 9.26 21.21 -14.65
CA ARG A 610 10.15 20.06 -14.43
C ARG A 610 10.65 20.05 -12.98
N GLY A 611 10.59 18.91 -12.31
CA GLY A 611 11.02 18.82 -10.90
C GLY A 611 12.50 19.15 -10.70
N LYS A 612 12.76 20.15 -9.86
CA LYS A 612 14.05 20.63 -9.35
C LYS A 612 14.12 20.32 -7.85
N VAL A 613 14.25 19.04 -7.54
CA VAL A 613 14.10 18.45 -6.19
C VAL A 613 14.70 17.05 -6.23
N LEU A 614 15.11 16.49 -5.09
CA LEU A 614 15.54 15.09 -5.03
C LEU A 614 14.39 14.16 -5.44
N GLY A 615 14.64 13.23 -6.36
CA GLY A 615 13.60 12.43 -7.04
C GLY A 615 13.02 13.11 -8.29
N GLY A 616 13.33 14.38 -8.51
CA GLY A 616 12.96 15.19 -9.68
C GLY A 616 11.47 15.13 -10.01
N THR A 617 11.16 14.77 -11.25
CA THR A 617 9.77 14.75 -11.75
C THR A 617 8.87 13.72 -11.05
N SER A 618 9.42 12.66 -10.45
CA SER A 618 8.61 11.67 -9.70
C SER A 618 7.92 12.25 -8.46
N VAL A 619 8.37 13.41 -7.98
CA VAL A 619 7.81 14.15 -6.83
C VAL A 619 6.53 14.92 -7.19
N MET A 620 6.28 15.20 -8.48
CA MET A 620 5.17 16.07 -8.92
C MET A 620 4.44 15.58 -10.19
N ASN A 621 4.56 14.30 -10.53
CA ASN A 621 3.80 13.68 -11.62
C ASN A 621 2.44 13.11 -11.13
N GLY A 622 1.57 12.72 -12.07
CA GLY A 622 0.32 12.00 -11.78
C GLY A 622 0.48 10.54 -11.32
N MET A 623 1.70 10.11 -10.96
CA MET A 623 2.07 8.78 -10.44
C MET A 623 1.78 7.54 -11.31
N THR A 624 1.08 7.68 -12.44
CA THR A 624 0.77 6.58 -13.38
C THR A 624 2.02 5.77 -13.74
N TYR A 625 2.01 4.48 -13.41
CA TYR A 625 3.06 3.52 -13.76
C TYR A 625 2.71 2.89 -15.10
N MET A 626 3.36 3.37 -16.16
CA MET A 626 3.28 2.82 -17.51
C MET A 626 4.69 2.51 -18.01
N ARG A 627 4.89 1.34 -18.64
CA ARG A 627 6.18 0.90 -19.17
C ARG A 627 6.42 1.28 -20.63
N GLY A 628 5.37 1.68 -21.37
CA GLY A 628 5.39 1.73 -22.83
C GLY A 628 5.09 0.37 -23.45
N SER A 629 4.90 0.32 -24.76
CA SER A 629 4.61 -0.92 -25.49
C SER A 629 5.87 -1.74 -25.76
N ARG A 630 5.70 -3.06 -25.98
CA ARG A 630 6.76 -3.93 -26.53
C ARG A 630 7.46 -3.32 -27.75
N LYS A 631 6.65 -2.85 -28.70
CA LYS A 631 7.12 -2.41 -30.01
C LYS A 631 7.98 -1.15 -29.94
N ASP A 632 7.82 -0.28 -28.94
CA ASP A 632 8.70 0.90 -28.77
C ASP A 632 10.17 0.48 -28.66
N TYR A 633 10.45 -0.51 -27.81
CA TYR A 633 11.78 -1.04 -27.53
C TYR A 633 12.30 -1.91 -28.68
N ASP A 634 11.45 -2.76 -29.26
CA ASP A 634 11.83 -3.57 -30.41
C ASP A 634 12.12 -2.69 -31.65
N ASP A 635 11.45 -1.54 -31.79
CA ASP A 635 11.79 -0.49 -32.75
C ASP A 635 13.15 0.15 -32.41
N TRP A 636 13.46 0.47 -31.14
CA TRP A 636 14.78 1.00 -30.75
C TRP A 636 15.91 0.03 -31.11
N ALA A 637 15.73 -1.27 -30.84
CA ALA A 637 16.69 -2.31 -31.20
C ALA A 637 16.84 -2.41 -32.72
N ARG A 638 15.74 -2.33 -33.49
CA ARG A 638 15.76 -2.35 -34.96
C ARG A 638 16.40 -1.10 -35.60
N MET A 639 16.51 0.00 -34.84
CA MET A 639 17.33 1.18 -35.22
C MET A 639 18.84 0.99 -34.97
N GLY A 640 19.30 -0.23 -34.65
CA GLY A 640 20.71 -0.56 -34.43
C GLY A 640 21.15 -0.55 -32.97
N ASN A 641 20.25 -0.25 -32.02
CA ASN A 641 20.57 -0.22 -30.59
C ASN A 641 20.47 -1.63 -29.99
N ILE A 642 21.39 -2.52 -30.41
CA ILE A 642 21.42 -3.93 -30.01
C ILE A 642 21.36 -4.04 -28.48
N GLY A 643 20.50 -4.93 -27.99
CA GLY A 643 20.25 -5.14 -26.57
C GLY A 643 19.21 -4.20 -25.96
N TRP A 644 18.44 -3.42 -26.74
CA TRP A 644 17.34 -2.59 -26.23
C TRP A 644 15.94 -3.09 -26.66
N SER A 645 15.78 -4.37 -26.97
CA SER A 645 14.44 -4.95 -27.22
C SER A 645 13.61 -5.01 -25.94
N TYR A 646 12.30 -5.24 -26.04
CA TYR A 646 11.46 -5.39 -24.84
C TYR A 646 11.93 -6.53 -23.95
N GLN A 647 12.37 -7.65 -24.55
CA GLN A 647 12.95 -8.79 -23.84
C GLN A 647 14.21 -8.39 -23.05
N ASP A 648 15.02 -7.46 -23.58
CA ASP A 648 16.20 -6.97 -22.89
C ASP A 648 15.88 -5.96 -21.77
N VAL A 649 14.77 -5.21 -21.84
CA VAL A 649 14.45 -4.16 -20.84
C VAL A 649 13.48 -4.62 -19.75
N LEU A 650 12.59 -5.58 -20.02
CA LEU A 650 11.62 -6.12 -19.07
C LEU A 650 12.25 -6.55 -17.72
N PRO A 651 13.41 -7.24 -17.67
CA PRO A 651 14.03 -7.63 -16.41
C PRO A 651 14.38 -6.43 -15.51
N TYR A 652 14.71 -5.27 -16.08
CA TYR A 652 15.04 -4.06 -15.31
C TYR A 652 13.78 -3.35 -14.78
N PHE A 653 12.64 -3.46 -15.48
CA PHE A 653 11.35 -3.03 -14.93
C PHE A 653 10.95 -3.89 -13.73
N ILE A 654 10.98 -5.21 -13.88
CA ILE A 654 10.66 -6.19 -12.83
C ILE A 654 11.59 -6.03 -11.62
N LYS A 655 12.90 -5.79 -11.83
CA LYS A 655 13.90 -5.58 -10.76
C LYS A 655 13.65 -4.33 -9.91
N SER A 656 13.06 -3.28 -10.48
CA SER A 656 12.69 -2.09 -9.71
C SER A 656 11.40 -2.26 -8.93
N GLU A 657 10.52 -3.16 -9.38
CA GLU A 657 9.10 -3.20 -9.02
C GLU A 657 8.79 -4.03 -7.77
N ASP A 658 7.88 -3.50 -6.97
CA ASP A 658 7.25 -4.18 -5.85
C ASP A 658 5.71 -4.12 -6.01
N ASN A 659 5.15 -5.05 -6.80
CA ASN A 659 3.77 -4.99 -7.23
C ASN A 659 2.83 -5.65 -6.21
N LEU A 660 2.12 -4.84 -5.42
CA LEU A 660 1.18 -5.33 -4.39
C LEU A 660 -0.04 -6.06 -5.00
N GLN A 661 -0.20 -6.03 -6.32
CA GLN A 661 -1.30 -6.64 -7.05
C GLN A 661 -0.82 -7.75 -8.00
N VAL A 662 0.40 -8.28 -7.81
CA VAL A 662 1.04 -9.28 -8.71
C VAL A 662 0.16 -10.48 -9.07
N TYR A 663 -0.72 -10.94 -8.16
CA TYR A 663 -1.62 -12.07 -8.38
C TYR A 663 -2.89 -11.72 -9.19
N ASN A 664 -3.13 -10.42 -9.44
CA ASN A 664 -4.27 -9.89 -10.20
C ASN A 664 -3.85 -9.31 -11.58
N MET A 665 -2.56 -9.37 -11.94
CA MET A 665 -1.97 -8.83 -13.18
C MET A 665 -1.48 -9.98 -14.09
N ASP A 666 -1.01 -9.70 -15.31
CA ASP A 666 -0.58 -10.77 -16.23
C ASP A 666 0.68 -11.51 -15.72
N ILE A 667 0.55 -12.84 -15.60
CA ILE A 667 1.59 -13.72 -15.06
C ILE A 667 2.89 -13.59 -15.87
N GLY A 668 4.00 -13.39 -15.15
CA GLY A 668 5.35 -13.31 -15.71
C GLY A 668 5.81 -11.90 -16.10
N TYR A 669 4.94 -10.89 -15.99
CA TYR A 669 5.29 -9.51 -16.32
C TYR A 669 5.66 -8.64 -15.10
N HIS A 670 5.41 -9.07 -13.87
CA HIS A 670 5.54 -8.22 -12.67
C HIS A 670 6.50 -8.76 -11.60
N GLY A 671 7.16 -7.82 -10.89
CA GLY A 671 8.07 -8.08 -9.77
C GLY A 671 7.45 -7.83 -8.39
N VAL A 672 8.08 -8.37 -7.35
CA VAL A 672 7.81 -8.10 -5.92
C VAL A 672 9.14 -7.91 -5.20
N GLY A 673 9.18 -7.11 -4.12
CA GLY A 673 10.41 -6.87 -3.34
C GLY A 673 11.42 -5.90 -3.98
N GLY A 674 11.07 -5.24 -5.09
CA GLY A 674 11.83 -4.10 -5.60
C GLY A 674 11.72 -2.84 -4.73
N PRO A 675 12.58 -1.82 -4.94
CA PRO A 675 12.51 -0.56 -4.20
C PRO A 675 11.24 0.27 -4.48
N LEU A 676 10.61 0.10 -5.65
CA LEU A 676 9.49 0.91 -6.12
C LEU A 676 8.17 0.12 -6.03
N THR A 677 7.41 0.34 -4.96
CA THR A 677 6.05 -0.21 -4.82
C THR A 677 5.14 0.31 -5.94
N VAL A 678 4.37 -0.62 -6.53
CA VAL A 678 3.44 -0.39 -7.63
C VAL A 678 2.08 -0.97 -7.27
N THR A 679 1.05 -0.12 -7.29
CA THR A 679 -0.34 -0.50 -6.99
C THR A 679 -1.31 0.55 -7.54
N GLN A 680 -2.56 0.16 -7.79
CA GLN A 680 -3.67 1.12 -7.88
C GLN A 680 -3.85 1.87 -6.55
N PHE A 681 -4.43 3.07 -6.57
CA PHE A 681 -4.80 3.81 -5.35
C PHE A 681 -5.86 3.06 -4.53
N HIS A 682 -6.02 3.40 -3.25
CA HIS A 682 -7.06 2.78 -2.39
C HIS A 682 -8.47 3.23 -2.79
N TYR A 683 -8.64 4.52 -3.10
CA TYR A 683 -9.93 5.11 -3.47
C TYR A 683 -10.08 5.28 -4.99
N HIS A 684 -11.19 4.79 -5.55
CA HIS A 684 -11.59 5.00 -6.95
C HIS A 684 -12.95 5.70 -7.02
N PRO A 685 -13.06 6.91 -7.63
CA PRO A 685 -14.36 7.55 -7.85
C PRO A 685 -15.32 6.66 -8.66
N PRO A 686 -16.64 6.63 -8.40
CA PRO A 686 -17.56 5.73 -9.11
C PRO A 686 -17.59 5.90 -10.65
N LEU A 687 -17.22 7.08 -11.16
CA LEU A 687 -17.07 7.32 -12.60
C LEU A 687 -15.93 6.49 -13.23
N SER A 688 -14.89 6.12 -12.48
CA SER A 688 -13.74 5.35 -12.97
C SER A 688 -14.18 4.01 -13.58
N TYR A 689 -15.11 3.30 -12.93
CA TYR A 689 -15.66 2.04 -13.45
C TYR A 689 -16.54 2.24 -14.69
N ALA A 690 -17.28 3.34 -14.76
CA ALA A 690 -18.11 3.67 -15.92
C ALA A 690 -17.28 4.02 -17.16
N LEU A 691 -16.07 4.57 -16.99
CA LEU A 691 -15.11 4.77 -18.08
C LEU A 691 -14.62 3.42 -18.64
N LEU A 692 -14.42 2.40 -17.81
CA LEU A 692 -14.08 1.04 -18.26
C LEU A 692 -15.24 0.38 -19.01
N GLU A 693 -16.48 0.58 -18.53
CA GLU A 693 -17.71 0.08 -19.15
C GLU A 693 -17.94 0.73 -20.53
N ALA A 694 -17.69 2.04 -20.64
CA ALA A 694 -17.70 2.78 -21.90
C ALA A 694 -16.64 2.29 -22.90
N GLY A 695 -15.46 1.90 -22.41
CA GLY A 695 -14.44 1.24 -23.23
C GLY A 695 -14.97 -0.05 -23.88
N LYS A 696 -15.67 -0.88 -23.09
CA LYS A 696 -16.28 -2.14 -23.57
C LYS A 696 -17.40 -1.92 -24.59
N GLU A 697 -18.22 -0.88 -24.41
CA GLU A 697 -19.21 -0.48 -25.43
C GLU A 697 -18.57 -0.11 -26.79
N LEU A 698 -17.34 0.42 -26.78
CA LEU A 698 -16.56 0.70 -27.99
C LEU A 698 -15.66 -0.46 -28.45
N GLY A 699 -15.79 -1.65 -27.84
CA GLY A 699 -15.04 -2.84 -28.22
C GLY A 699 -13.61 -2.92 -27.67
N TYR A 700 -13.31 -2.23 -26.57
CA TYR A 700 -12.02 -2.31 -25.86
C TYR A 700 -12.19 -3.02 -24.50
N ASP A 701 -11.40 -4.06 -24.27
CA ASP A 701 -11.37 -4.77 -23.01
C ASP A 701 -10.71 -3.97 -21.87
N THR A 702 -10.99 -4.39 -20.63
CA THR A 702 -10.20 -3.98 -19.46
C THR A 702 -8.99 -4.89 -19.34
N VAL A 703 -7.77 -4.34 -19.37
CA VAL A 703 -6.52 -5.12 -19.47
C VAL A 703 -5.42 -4.60 -18.55
N ASP A 704 -4.43 -5.45 -18.28
CA ASP A 704 -3.15 -5.04 -17.73
C ASP A 704 -2.26 -4.42 -18.82
N LEU A 705 -2.24 -3.09 -18.86
CA LEU A 705 -1.48 -2.28 -19.84
C LEU A 705 0.05 -2.33 -19.65
N ASN A 706 0.56 -2.97 -18.60
CA ASN A 706 1.99 -3.19 -18.36
C ASN A 706 2.43 -4.64 -18.62
N GLY A 707 1.46 -5.54 -18.83
CA GLY A 707 1.65 -6.97 -19.00
C GLY A 707 1.54 -7.45 -20.45
N ARG A 708 0.54 -8.30 -20.73
CA ARG A 708 0.44 -9.01 -22.01
C ARG A 708 -0.19 -8.17 -23.11
N THR A 709 -1.00 -7.16 -22.81
CA THR A 709 -1.78 -6.41 -23.82
C THR A 709 -1.72 -4.91 -23.54
N HIS A 710 -1.12 -4.14 -24.45
CA HIS A 710 -0.91 -2.69 -24.27
C HIS A 710 -2.09 -1.87 -24.80
N THR A 711 -3.01 -2.49 -25.55
CA THR A 711 -4.24 -1.88 -26.07
C THR A 711 -5.45 -2.23 -25.20
N GLY A 712 -6.15 -1.24 -24.65
CA GLY A 712 -7.32 -1.46 -23.79
C GLY A 712 -7.59 -0.31 -22.81
N PHE A 713 -8.50 -0.52 -21.86
CA PHE A 713 -8.79 0.40 -20.75
C PHE A 713 -8.27 -0.17 -19.42
N ALA A 714 -7.86 0.68 -18.49
CA ALA A 714 -7.49 0.27 -17.13
C ALA A 714 -7.74 1.38 -16.09
N ILE A 715 -8.01 0.98 -14.85
CA ILE A 715 -7.54 1.77 -13.70
C ILE A 715 -6.05 1.46 -13.61
N ALA A 716 -5.20 2.42 -13.92
CA ALA A 716 -3.76 2.23 -14.03
C ALA A 716 -3.13 1.97 -12.67
N GLN A 717 -2.08 1.14 -12.67
CA GLN A 717 -1.20 1.06 -11.50
C GLN A 717 -0.38 2.35 -11.36
N THR A 718 0.12 2.61 -10.15
CA THR A 718 0.73 3.88 -9.76
C THR A 718 1.97 3.64 -8.89
N THR A 719 2.90 4.60 -8.86
CA THR A 719 4.03 4.59 -7.92
C THR A 719 3.59 5.18 -6.57
N SER A 720 2.96 4.35 -5.75
CA SER A 720 2.43 4.71 -4.43
C SER A 720 2.65 3.59 -3.40
N ARG A 721 2.56 3.95 -2.11
CA ARG A 721 2.62 3.02 -0.96
C ARG A 721 1.77 3.60 0.17
N ASN A 722 0.90 2.79 0.77
CA ASN A 722 -0.03 3.18 1.84
C ASN A 722 -0.70 4.56 1.60
N GLY A 723 -1.52 4.64 0.54
CA GLY A 723 -2.23 5.86 0.12
C GLY A 723 -1.36 7.06 -0.25
N SER A 724 -0.03 6.92 -0.30
CA SER A 724 0.93 8.03 -0.40
C SER A 724 1.79 7.90 -1.65
N ARG A 725 2.27 9.02 -2.21
CA ARG A 725 3.24 9.03 -3.33
C ARG A 725 4.52 8.31 -2.93
N LEU A 726 5.01 7.42 -3.81
CA LEU A 726 6.36 6.87 -3.74
C LEU A 726 7.24 7.47 -4.84
N SER A 727 7.99 8.51 -4.50
CA SER A 727 8.99 9.10 -5.39
C SER A 727 10.22 8.19 -5.54
N THR A 728 11.05 8.47 -6.54
CA THR A 728 12.33 7.75 -6.71
C THR A 728 13.37 8.11 -5.65
N ALA A 729 13.25 9.27 -4.99
CA ALA A 729 14.04 9.56 -3.80
C ALA A 729 13.65 8.63 -2.65
N ARG A 730 12.35 8.47 -2.36
CA ARG A 730 11.83 7.54 -1.34
C ARG A 730 12.14 6.08 -1.65
N ALA A 731 11.98 5.65 -2.90
CA ALA A 731 12.24 4.27 -3.32
C ALA A 731 13.74 3.91 -3.29
N PHE A 732 14.61 4.74 -3.87
CA PHE A 732 16.01 4.37 -4.12
C PHE A 732 17.02 5.01 -3.16
N LEU A 733 16.86 6.31 -2.85
CA LEU A 733 17.89 7.08 -2.13
C LEU A 733 17.72 7.05 -0.61
N ARG A 734 16.47 7.12 -0.11
CA ARG A 734 16.20 7.07 1.34
C ARG A 734 16.69 5.76 1.99
N PRO A 735 16.50 4.56 1.39
CA PRO A 735 17.10 3.33 1.91
C PRO A 735 18.63 3.28 1.78
N ALA A 736 19.18 3.89 0.71
CA ALA A 736 20.63 3.88 0.44
C ALA A 736 21.44 4.92 1.25
N ARG A 737 20.78 5.92 1.89
CA ARG A 737 21.41 7.11 2.48
C ARG A 737 22.55 6.83 3.49
N ASN A 738 22.49 5.70 4.20
CA ASN A 738 23.43 5.35 5.28
C ASN A 738 24.68 4.63 4.76
N ARG A 739 24.77 4.35 3.45
CA ARG A 739 25.92 3.68 2.84
C ARG A 739 27.12 4.64 2.81
N PRO A 740 28.26 4.31 3.45
CA PRO A 740 29.38 5.24 3.63
C PRO A 740 30.12 5.63 2.34
N ASN A 741 29.77 5.01 1.23
CA ASN A 741 30.30 5.26 -0.10
C ASN A 741 29.33 6.08 -1.00
N LEU A 742 28.13 6.44 -0.53
CA LEU A 742 27.17 7.29 -1.22
C LEU A 742 27.06 8.66 -0.56
N HIS A 743 27.48 9.71 -1.26
CA HIS A 743 27.29 11.09 -0.83
C HIS A 743 26.25 11.79 -1.70
N ILE A 744 25.24 12.40 -1.09
CA ILE A 744 24.17 13.13 -1.78
C ILE A 744 24.26 14.61 -1.42
N MET A 745 24.53 15.47 -2.40
CA MET A 745 24.47 16.92 -2.23
C MET A 745 23.20 17.50 -2.86
N LEU A 746 22.51 18.32 -2.06
CA LEU A 746 21.38 19.15 -2.48
C LEU A 746 21.86 20.57 -2.79
N ASN A 747 21.01 21.40 -3.39
CA ASN A 747 21.32 22.79 -3.79
C ASN A 747 22.67 22.90 -4.54
N SER A 748 22.95 21.95 -5.42
CA SER A 748 24.25 21.70 -6.04
C SER A 748 24.11 21.57 -7.55
N THR A 749 24.02 22.72 -8.23
CA THR A 749 23.81 22.79 -9.68
C THR A 749 25.12 22.54 -10.42
N ALA A 750 25.28 21.35 -11.01
CA ALA A 750 26.41 21.07 -11.90
C ALA A 750 26.38 22.00 -13.13
N THR A 751 27.52 22.61 -13.46
CA THR A 751 27.64 23.61 -14.53
C THR A 751 28.32 23.06 -15.77
N ARG A 752 29.41 22.29 -15.61
CA ARG A 752 30.11 21.61 -16.72
C ARG A 752 30.99 20.44 -16.24
N ILE A 753 31.30 19.54 -17.16
CA ILE A 753 32.28 18.45 -17.02
C ILE A 753 33.66 18.97 -17.47
N LEU A 754 34.70 18.61 -16.73
CA LEU A 754 36.10 18.94 -17.03
C LEU A 754 36.81 17.77 -17.73
N PHE A 755 37.55 18.07 -18.79
CA PHE A 755 38.25 17.10 -19.63
C PHE A 755 39.77 17.29 -19.63
N ASP A 756 40.50 16.19 -19.83
CA ASP A 756 41.93 16.22 -20.16
C ASP A 756 42.18 16.41 -21.67
N ASN A 757 43.45 16.58 -22.05
CA ASN A 757 43.87 16.70 -23.45
C ASN A 757 43.50 15.48 -24.31
N ASN A 758 43.17 14.34 -23.69
CA ASN A 758 42.78 13.08 -24.33
C ASN A 758 41.25 12.86 -24.28
N LYS A 759 40.48 13.94 -24.08
CA LYS A 759 39.00 13.98 -24.01
C LYS A 759 38.38 13.01 -23.01
N ARG A 760 39.09 12.69 -21.94
CA ARG A 760 38.58 11.92 -20.80
C ARG A 760 38.06 12.89 -19.73
N ALA A 761 36.89 12.63 -19.19
CA ALA A 761 36.35 13.35 -18.04
C ALA A 761 37.24 13.10 -16.80
N VAL A 762 37.65 14.19 -16.15
CA VAL A 762 38.53 14.19 -14.96
C VAL A 762 37.92 14.93 -13.77
N GLY A 763 36.82 15.65 -13.96
CA GLY A 763 36.11 16.32 -12.88
C GLY A 763 34.77 16.92 -13.31
N VAL A 764 34.06 17.50 -12.35
CA VAL A 764 32.82 18.26 -12.54
C VAL A 764 32.92 19.59 -11.81
N GLU A 765 32.50 20.68 -12.45
CA GLU A 765 32.26 21.97 -11.81
C GLU A 765 30.78 22.08 -11.41
N PHE A 766 30.50 22.63 -10.23
CA PHE A 766 29.13 22.81 -9.74
C PHE A 766 29.03 24.06 -8.84
N VAL A 767 27.86 24.68 -8.81
CA VAL A 767 27.55 25.79 -7.90
C VAL A 767 26.80 25.27 -6.69
N HIS A 768 27.32 25.58 -5.50
CA HIS A 768 26.71 25.27 -4.21
C HIS A 768 26.92 26.47 -3.27
N ASP A 769 25.88 26.89 -2.55
CA ASP A 769 25.86 28.12 -1.74
C ASP A 769 26.41 29.36 -2.46
N GLY A 770 26.06 29.51 -3.74
CA GLY A 770 26.52 30.59 -4.62
C GLY A 770 28.00 30.54 -5.02
N LYS A 771 28.76 29.54 -4.58
CA LYS A 771 30.19 29.35 -4.87
C LYS A 771 30.41 28.29 -5.93
N LEU A 772 31.34 28.54 -6.85
CA LEU A 772 31.80 27.55 -7.81
C LEU A 772 32.77 26.57 -7.12
N ASN A 773 32.41 25.30 -7.12
CA ASN A 773 33.16 24.18 -6.54
C ASN A 773 33.60 23.21 -7.65
N ARG A 774 34.60 22.37 -7.34
CA ARG A 774 35.14 21.36 -8.25
C ARG A 774 35.33 20.03 -7.52
N VAL A 775 35.06 18.93 -8.21
CA VAL A 775 35.29 17.57 -7.71
C VAL A 775 35.95 16.71 -8.78
N SER A 776 36.91 15.86 -8.39
CA SER A 776 37.66 15.01 -9.32
C SER A 776 36.95 13.67 -9.57
N VAL A 777 37.04 13.14 -10.79
CA VAL A 777 36.38 11.89 -11.21
C VAL A 777 37.43 10.82 -11.55
N ALA A 778 37.34 9.66 -10.91
CA ALA A 778 38.27 8.55 -11.11
C ALA A 778 37.83 7.56 -12.20
N LYS A 779 36.52 7.34 -12.39
CA LYS A 779 35.96 6.41 -13.38
C LYS A 779 35.14 7.14 -14.44
N GLU A 780 33.89 7.51 -14.13
CA GLU A 780 32.94 8.11 -15.09
C GLU A 780 32.02 9.18 -14.45
N VAL A 781 31.54 10.12 -15.27
CA VAL A 781 30.40 11.00 -14.96
C VAL A 781 29.13 10.41 -15.58
N VAL A 782 28.03 10.38 -14.84
CA VAL A 782 26.71 9.98 -15.36
C VAL A 782 25.77 11.19 -15.32
N VAL A 783 25.30 11.62 -16.49
CA VAL A 783 24.39 12.75 -16.62
C VAL A 783 22.95 12.24 -16.66
N SER A 784 22.13 12.65 -15.69
CA SER A 784 20.74 12.22 -15.49
C SER A 784 19.81 13.43 -15.24
N GLY A 785 20.12 14.57 -15.83
CA GLY A 785 19.36 15.82 -15.74
C GLY A 785 18.07 15.86 -16.57
N GLY A 786 17.75 14.80 -17.31
CA GLY A 786 16.55 14.73 -18.16
C GLY A 786 16.72 15.45 -19.50
N ALA A 787 15.67 15.38 -20.32
CA ALA A 787 15.65 15.87 -21.70
C ALA A 787 15.91 17.39 -21.92
N VAL A 788 16.03 18.19 -20.86
CA VAL A 788 16.42 19.61 -20.95
C VAL A 788 17.84 19.83 -20.41
N ASN A 789 18.14 19.40 -19.18
CA ASN A 789 19.42 19.72 -18.54
C ASN A 789 20.57 18.82 -19.05
N SER A 790 20.34 17.55 -19.38
CA SER A 790 21.43 16.66 -19.85
C SER A 790 22.12 17.16 -21.13
N PRO A 791 21.42 17.53 -22.21
CA PRO A 791 22.07 18.18 -23.36
C PRO A 791 22.65 19.55 -23.01
N GLN A 792 22.03 20.34 -22.12
CA GLN A 792 22.59 21.62 -21.66
C GLN A 792 23.94 21.44 -20.96
N ILE A 793 24.08 20.43 -20.11
CA ILE A 793 25.33 20.10 -19.42
C ILE A 793 26.41 19.68 -20.43
N LEU A 794 26.08 18.85 -21.42
CA LEU A 794 27.02 18.48 -22.50
C LEU A 794 27.46 19.72 -23.29
N LEU A 795 26.52 20.59 -23.69
CA LEU A 795 26.81 21.84 -24.41
C LEU A 795 27.71 22.77 -23.58
N ASN A 796 27.37 23.03 -22.30
CA ASN A 796 28.20 23.82 -21.38
C ASN A 796 29.62 23.23 -21.17
N SER A 797 29.79 21.93 -21.44
CA SER A 797 31.06 21.20 -21.35
C SER A 797 31.81 21.14 -22.68
N GLY A 798 31.36 21.87 -23.70
CA GLY A 798 32.00 21.90 -25.02
C GLY A 798 31.73 20.66 -25.88
N ILE A 799 30.67 19.90 -25.60
CA ILE A 799 30.25 18.74 -26.39
C ILE A 799 28.93 19.08 -27.09
N GLY A 800 28.96 19.22 -28.41
CA GLY A 800 27.79 19.59 -29.20
C GLY A 800 28.14 20.17 -30.57
N PRO A 801 27.18 20.78 -31.29
CA PRO A 801 27.43 21.38 -32.60
C PRO A 801 28.44 22.53 -32.50
N ARG A 802 29.60 22.40 -33.14
CA ARG A 802 30.71 23.38 -33.09
C ARG A 802 30.25 24.82 -33.28
N ASP A 803 29.44 25.08 -34.30
CA ASP A 803 29.07 26.45 -34.67
C ASP A 803 28.10 27.09 -33.66
N GLU A 804 27.23 26.29 -33.02
CA GLU A 804 26.35 26.77 -31.96
C GLU A 804 27.13 27.05 -30.66
N LEU A 805 28.14 26.23 -30.34
CA LEU A 805 29.05 26.45 -29.21
C LEU A 805 29.93 27.69 -29.42
N ASN A 806 30.51 27.84 -30.61
CA ASN A 806 31.29 29.01 -31.01
C ASN A 806 30.44 30.30 -30.94
N ALA A 807 29.19 30.26 -31.40
CA ALA A 807 28.30 31.42 -31.41
C ALA A 807 27.94 31.97 -30.02
N VAL A 808 28.03 31.15 -28.96
CA VAL A 808 27.87 31.60 -27.56
C VAL A 808 29.20 31.74 -26.81
N GLY A 809 30.33 31.42 -27.44
CA GLY A 809 31.67 31.51 -26.84
C GLY A 809 32.04 30.36 -25.90
N VAL A 810 31.48 29.16 -26.10
CA VAL A 810 31.89 27.93 -25.37
C VAL A 810 33.05 27.24 -26.12
N PRO A 811 34.20 26.95 -25.47
CA PRO A 811 35.28 26.19 -26.09
C PRO A 811 34.86 24.76 -26.46
N VAL A 812 35.08 24.36 -27.72
CA VAL A 812 34.68 23.05 -28.24
C VAL A 812 35.67 21.95 -27.84
N ILE A 813 35.24 21.02 -27.00
CA ILE A 813 35.94 19.78 -26.66
C ILE A 813 35.66 18.72 -27.73
N HIS A 814 34.40 18.52 -28.13
CA HIS A 814 34.03 17.63 -29.22
C HIS A 814 32.81 18.15 -29.98
N ASP A 815 32.97 18.17 -31.31
CA ASP A 815 31.94 18.49 -32.28
C ASP A 815 31.00 17.30 -32.45
N LEU A 816 29.81 17.38 -31.84
CA LEU A 816 28.83 16.30 -31.77
C LEU A 816 27.44 16.85 -32.12
N PRO A 817 27.07 16.93 -33.42
CA PRO A 817 25.94 17.73 -33.89
C PRO A 817 24.56 17.23 -33.44
N GLY A 818 24.46 16.03 -32.88
CA GLY A 818 23.23 15.49 -32.28
C GLY A 818 22.83 16.11 -30.93
N VAL A 819 23.74 16.76 -30.19
CA VAL A 819 23.43 17.24 -28.83
C VAL A 819 22.38 18.34 -28.87
N GLY A 820 21.29 18.14 -28.13
CA GLY A 820 20.13 19.02 -28.11
C GLY A 820 19.20 18.86 -29.32
N LYS A 821 19.48 17.97 -30.28
CA LYS A 821 18.61 17.69 -31.45
C LYS A 821 17.71 16.48 -31.18
N ASN A 822 16.77 16.19 -32.08
CA ASN A 822 15.79 15.11 -31.89
C ASN A 822 14.92 15.27 -30.60
N LEU A 823 14.75 16.50 -30.09
CA LEU A 823 13.88 16.77 -28.95
C LEU A 823 12.42 16.53 -29.36
N HIS A 824 11.70 15.72 -28.59
CA HIS A 824 10.28 15.44 -28.82
C HIS A 824 9.57 15.09 -27.51
N ASN A 825 8.24 15.06 -27.54
CA ASN A 825 7.35 14.88 -26.40
C ASN A 825 5.95 14.56 -26.91
N HIS A 826 5.12 13.91 -26.10
CA HIS A 826 3.70 13.73 -26.42
C HIS A 826 2.98 15.09 -26.47
N VAL A 827 1.91 15.14 -27.25
CA VAL A 827 1.03 16.30 -27.38
C VAL A 827 -0.41 15.86 -27.25
N ALA A 828 -1.25 16.73 -26.70
CA ALA A 828 -2.61 16.44 -26.33
C ALA A 828 -3.53 17.62 -26.61
N TYR A 829 -4.83 17.39 -26.46
CA TYR A 829 -5.86 18.43 -26.45
C TYR A 829 -6.91 18.08 -25.40
N ALA A 830 -7.26 19.01 -24.52
CA ALA A 830 -8.25 18.76 -23.47
C ALA A 830 -9.67 19.04 -23.98
N LEU A 831 -10.53 18.02 -23.96
CA LEU A 831 -11.97 18.17 -24.18
C LEU A 831 -12.67 18.33 -22.82
N THR A 832 -13.31 19.49 -22.63
CA THR A 832 -14.14 19.77 -21.44
C THR A 832 -15.53 19.18 -21.62
N PHE A 833 -16.02 18.49 -20.60
CA PHE A 833 -17.38 17.96 -20.48
C PHE A 833 -17.99 18.42 -19.16
N THR A 834 -19.32 18.37 -19.09
CA THR A 834 -20.08 18.50 -17.84
C THR A 834 -20.92 17.24 -17.60
N ILE A 835 -21.18 16.92 -16.33
CA ILE A 835 -22.02 15.79 -15.89
C ILE A 835 -23.07 16.23 -14.86
N ASN A 836 -24.10 15.41 -14.68
CA ASN A 836 -25.18 15.61 -13.71
C ASN A 836 -24.77 15.22 -12.27
N ASP A 837 -23.65 15.78 -11.81
CA ASP A 837 -23.15 15.74 -10.42
C ASP A 837 -22.90 17.19 -9.97
N THR A 838 -23.04 17.51 -8.69
CA THR A 838 -22.79 18.89 -8.21
C THR A 838 -21.28 19.16 -8.14
N ASP A 839 -20.79 20.24 -8.74
CA ASP A 839 -19.36 20.53 -8.71
C ASP A 839 -18.96 21.15 -7.37
N THR A 840 -18.52 20.30 -6.45
CA THR A 840 -17.93 20.67 -5.16
C THR A 840 -16.42 20.56 -5.21
N THR A 841 -15.71 21.56 -4.68
CA THR A 841 -14.28 21.47 -4.36
C THR A 841 -14.09 20.49 -3.18
N PRO A 842 -13.45 19.32 -3.36
CA PRO A 842 -13.46 18.29 -2.32
C PRO A 842 -12.47 18.54 -1.18
N LEU A 843 -11.47 19.40 -1.35
CA LEU A 843 -10.44 19.62 -0.34
C LEU A 843 -11.00 20.39 0.88
N ASN A 844 -11.25 19.63 1.95
CA ASN A 844 -11.83 20.13 3.20
C ASN A 844 -11.35 19.29 4.41
N TRP A 845 -11.67 19.71 5.64
CA TRP A 845 -11.21 19.01 6.85
C TRP A 845 -11.72 17.57 6.98
N ALA A 846 -12.89 17.20 6.46
CA ALA A 846 -13.34 15.81 6.49
C ALA A 846 -12.48 14.93 5.58
N THR A 847 -12.25 15.33 4.33
CA THR A 847 -11.37 14.63 3.37
C THR A 847 -9.92 14.61 3.84
N ALA A 848 -9.46 15.68 4.50
CA ALA A 848 -8.13 15.70 5.11
C ALA A 848 -8.00 14.77 6.32
N MET A 849 -9.04 14.64 7.16
CA MET A 849 -9.05 13.71 8.29
C MET A 849 -9.23 12.25 7.84
N GLU A 850 -10.03 12.00 6.81
CA GLU A 850 -10.13 10.70 6.13
C GLU A 850 -8.75 10.21 5.67
N TYR A 851 -7.99 11.07 4.99
CA TYR A 851 -6.62 10.79 4.59
C TYR A 851 -5.64 10.66 5.78
N LEU A 852 -5.72 11.55 6.77
CA LEU A 852 -4.84 11.55 7.94
C LEU A 852 -5.05 10.33 8.85
N LEU A 853 -6.27 9.80 8.94
CA LEU A 853 -6.62 8.66 9.79
C LEU A 853 -6.52 7.32 9.06
N PHE A 854 -6.82 7.26 7.75
CA PHE A 854 -6.99 5.99 7.03
C PHE A 854 -6.14 5.84 5.75
N ARG A 855 -5.41 6.89 5.32
CA ARG A 855 -4.68 6.93 4.02
C ARG A 855 -5.59 6.55 2.83
N ASP A 856 -6.84 7.00 2.89
CA ASP A 856 -7.90 6.69 1.94
C ASP A 856 -8.57 8.00 1.44
N GLY A 857 -9.61 7.89 0.62
CA GLY A 857 -10.41 9.00 0.13
C GLY A 857 -9.72 9.83 -0.96
N LEU A 858 -10.33 10.97 -1.30
CA LEU A 858 -9.97 11.77 -2.50
C LEU A 858 -8.57 12.41 -2.46
N MET A 859 -7.89 12.43 -1.32
CA MET A 859 -6.49 12.84 -1.21
C MET A 859 -5.49 11.69 -1.44
N SER A 860 -5.93 10.43 -1.34
CA SER A 860 -5.10 9.22 -1.56
C SER A 860 -4.93 8.82 -3.03
N GLY A 861 -5.54 9.56 -3.97
CA GLY A 861 -5.41 9.36 -5.40
C GLY A 861 -5.42 10.67 -6.19
N THR A 862 -5.40 10.56 -7.53
CA THR A 862 -5.42 11.71 -8.46
C THR A 862 -6.81 11.99 -9.05
N GLY A 863 -7.88 11.65 -8.32
CA GLY A 863 -9.22 11.56 -8.88
C GLY A 863 -9.27 10.55 -10.05
N ILE A 864 -10.13 10.79 -11.04
CA ILE A 864 -10.29 9.87 -12.19
C ILE A 864 -9.06 9.82 -13.12
N SER A 865 -8.01 10.61 -12.87
CA SER A 865 -6.73 10.55 -13.60
C SER A 865 -5.96 9.23 -13.39
N GLU A 866 -6.44 8.40 -12.45
CA GLU A 866 -6.05 6.99 -12.32
C GLU A 866 -6.49 6.14 -13.52
N VAL A 867 -7.59 6.49 -14.19
CA VAL A 867 -8.07 5.76 -15.37
C VAL A 867 -7.27 6.19 -16.58
N THR A 868 -6.89 5.22 -17.40
CA THR A 868 -6.32 5.50 -18.71
C THR A 868 -6.85 4.50 -19.74
N ALA A 869 -6.81 4.89 -21.00
CA ALA A 869 -7.07 4.01 -22.12
C ALA A 869 -5.96 4.15 -23.14
N MET A 870 -5.54 3.03 -23.72
CA MET A 870 -4.59 2.96 -24.81
C MET A 870 -5.30 2.43 -26.04
N VAL A 871 -5.48 3.29 -27.04
CA VAL A 871 -6.35 3.04 -28.20
C VAL A 871 -5.63 3.27 -29.52
N ASN A 872 -6.15 2.67 -30.59
CA ASN A 872 -5.59 2.79 -31.93
C ASN A 872 -6.45 3.77 -32.75
N THR A 873 -5.82 4.76 -33.40
CA THR A 873 -6.44 5.48 -34.52
C THR A 873 -6.41 4.62 -35.79
N LYS A 874 -7.05 5.12 -36.86
CA LYS A 874 -6.97 4.53 -38.20
C LYS A 874 -5.56 4.53 -38.83
N TYR A 875 -4.56 5.16 -38.18
CA TYR A 875 -3.17 5.21 -38.65
C TYR A 875 -2.27 4.16 -37.97
N ALA A 876 -2.70 3.57 -36.85
CA ALA A 876 -2.01 2.49 -36.17
C ALA A 876 -2.46 1.11 -36.66
N ASN A 877 -1.53 0.15 -36.68
CA ASN A 877 -1.84 -1.24 -37.00
C ASN A 877 -2.25 -1.97 -35.71
N SER A 878 -3.55 -2.16 -35.49
CA SER A 878 -4.08 -2.83 -34.29
C SER A 878 -3.60 -4.28 -34.10
N ARG A 879 -2.98 -4.91 -35.11
CA ARG A 879 -2.34 -6.23 -34.99
C ARG A 879 -0.94 -6.21 -34.37
N GLU A 880 -0.32 -5.04 -34.20
CA GLU A 880 1.01 -4.89 -33.61
C GLU A 880 0.98 -4.58 -32.09
N ASP A 881 -0.21 -4.43 -31.49
CA ASP A 881 -0.41 -4.02 -30.08
C ASP A 881 0.44 -2.78 -29.70
N HIS A 882 0.41 -1.79 -30.59
CA HIS A 882 1.18 -0.55 -30.49
C HIS A 882 0.25 0.67 -30.63
N PRO A 883 -0.54 0.97 -29.59
CA PRO A 883 -1.49 2.07 -29.60
C PRO A 883 -0.78 3.42 -29.77
N ASP A 884 -1.35 4.27 -30.60
CA ASP A 884 -0.82 5.61 -30.92
C ASP A 884 -1.49 6.73 -30.12
N VAL A 885 -2.50 6.40 -29.28
CA VAL A 885 -3.22 7.35 -28.44
C VAL A 885 -3.38 6.82 -27.01
N GLN A 886 -3.03 7.66 -26.04
CA GLN A 886 -3.44 7.52 -24.64
C GLN A 886 -4.62 8.47 -24.37
N LEU A 887 -5.64 8.02 -23.64
CA LEU A 887 -6.63 8.87 -23.01
C LEU A 887 -6.27 9.04 -21.53
N ILE A 888 -6.19 10.29 -21.08
CA ILE A 888 -6.07 10.67 -19.68
C ILE A 888 -7.39 11.35 -19.29
N PHE A 889 -7.96 11.00 -18.14
CA PHE A 889 -9.20 11.60 -17.64
C PHE A 889 -8.89 12.60 -16.52
N GLY A 890 -9.74 13.60 -16.32
CA GLY A 890 -9.54 14.62 -15.28
C GLY A 890 -10.83 15.01 -14.58
N GLY A 891 -10.80 15.08 -13.25
CA GLY A 891 -11.96 15.33 -12.40
C GLY A 891 -11.86 14.59 -11.07
N TYR A 892 -12.74 14.90 -10.12
CA TYR A 892 -12.74 14.32 -8.76
C TYR A 892 -11.40 14.43 -8.01
N LEU A 893 -10.62 15.48 -8.28
CA LEU A 893 -9.37 15.77 -7.57
C LEU A 893 -9.67 16.58 -6.30
N ALA A 894 -9.02 16.26 -5.17
CA ALA A 894 -9.03 17.13 -3.99
C ALA A 894 -8.06 18.32 -4.19
N ASP A 895 -8.51 19.32 -4.95
CA ASP A 895 -7.78 20.53 -5.37
C ASP A 895 -8.08 21.77 -4.51
N CYS A 896 -7.30 22.85 -4.68
CA CYS A 896 -7.56 24.14 -4.05
C CYS A 896 -8.86 24.78 -4.57
N ALA A 897 -9.64 25.40 -3.69
CA ALA A 897 -10.81 26.19 -4.10
C ALA A 897 -10.39 27.48 -4.85
N GLU A 898 -11.16 27.88 -5.86
CA GLU A 898 -10.85 29.04 -6.71
C GLU A 898 -11.09 30.36 -5.97
N THR A 899 -12.13 30.42 -5.14
CA THR A 899 -12.36 31.54 -4.19
C THR A 899 -11.48 31.48 -2.95
N GLY A 900 -10.75 30.38 -2.73
CA GLY A 900 -10.13 30.10 -1.43
C GLY A 900 -11.14 29.77 -0.32
N MET A 901 -12.36 29.32 -0.65
CA MET A 901 -13.34 28.81 0.33
C MET A 901 -13.42 27.28 0.32
N VAL A 902 -13.14 26.67 1.48
CA VAL A 902 -13.27 25.22 1.70
C VAL A 902 -14.72 24.79 1.47
N GLY A 903 -14.94 23.78 0.61
CA GLY A 903 -16.27 23.29 0.24
C GLY A 903 -17.03 24.18 -0.75
N GLU A 904 -16.34 25.05 -1.50
CA GLU A 904 -16.92 25.83 -2.60
C GLU A 904 -17.73 24.96 -3.58
N LYS A 905 -18.88 25.48 -4.02
CA LYS A 905 -19.64 24.92 -5.15
C LYS A 905 -19.30 25.70 -6.42
N LYS A 906 -18.52 25.09 -7.32
CA LYS A 906 -18.13 25.68 -8.61
C LYS A 906 -19.30 25.74 -9.61
N GLY A 907 -20.25 24.81 -9.51
CA GLY A 907 -21.43 24.78 -10.39
C GLY A 907 -22.47 23.71 -10.02
N THR A 908 -23.60 23.69 -10.74
CA THR A 908 -24.64 22.65 -10.62
C THR A 908 -24.25 21.32 -11.26
N ASN A 909 -23.31 21.37 -12.22
CA ASN A 909 -22.86 20.27 -13.05
C ASN A 909 -21.34 20.18 -12.95
N ARG A 910 -20.79 19.00 -12.65
CA ARG A 910 -19.35 18.80 -12.46
C ARG A 910 -18.60 18.81 -13.78
N THR A 911 -17.47 19.51 -13.79
CA THR A 911 -16.55 19.57 -14.91
C THR A 911 -15.69 18.32 -14.97
N ILE A 912 -15.64 17.66 -16.13
CA ILE A 912 -14.85 16.46 -16.41
C ILE A 912 -14.02 16.70 -17.67
N TYR A 913 -12.79 16.23 -17.70
CA TYR A 913 -11.90 16.30 -18.85
C TYR A 913 -11.66 14.92 -19.46
N ILE A 914 -11.70 14.84 -20.79
CA ILE A 914 -11.07 13.73 -21.53
C ILE A 914 -9.93 14.35 -22.33
N ILE A 915 -8.71 13.89 -22.11
CA ILE A 915 -7.48 14.42 -22.67
C ILE A 915 -6.89 13.34 -23.60
N PRO A 916 -7.30 13.30 -24.89
CA PRO A 916 -6.60 12.54 -25.91
C PRO A 916 -5.18 13.06 -26.14
N THR A 917 -4.22 12.16 -25.99
CA THR A 917 -2.77 12.39 -26.09
C THR A 917 -2.18 11.49 -27.18
N TYR A 918 -1.53 12.09 -28.18
CA TYR A 918 -0.87 11.35 -29.27
C TYR A 918 0.54 10.93 -28.88
N LEU A 919 0.82 9.63 -29.05
CA LEU A 919 1.99 8.94 -28.49
C LEU A 919 3.16 8.80 -29.48
N HIS A 920 2.92 8.89 -30.78
CA HIS A 920 3.97 8.63 -31.80
C HIS A 920 4.35 9.89 -32.60
N PRO A 921 4.74 11.02 -31.95
CA PRO A 921 5.00 12.27 -32.64
C PRO A 921 6.13 12.12 -33.67
N LYS A 922 5.90 12.67 -34.87
CA LYS A 922 6.88 12.79 -35.96
C LYS A 922 7.56 14.15 -35.96
N SER A 923 6.93 15.19 -35.39
CA SER A 923 7.57 16.49 -35.13
C SER A 923 8.89 16.31 -34.36
N ARG A 924 9.92 17.07 -34.73
CA ARG A 924 11.23 17.07 -34.06
C ARG A 924 11.73 18.49 -33.85
N GLY A 925 11.91 18.81 -32.57
CA GLY A 925 12.49 20.06 -32.12
C GLY A 925 13.98 19.94 -31.77
N TYR A 926 14.48 21.01 -31.18
CA TYR A 926 15.82 21.09 -30.63
C TYR A 926 15.89 22.08 -29.47
N LEU A 927 16.96 21.99 -28.68
CA LEU A 927 17.38 23.05 -27.78
C LEU A 927 18.84 23.45 -28.04
N ARG A 928 19.22 24.63 -27.58
CA ARG A 928 20.60 25.14 -27.64
C ARG A 928 20.87 26.13 -26.50
N LEU A 929 22.14 26.45 -26.26
CA LEU A 929 22.52 27.44 -25.26
C LEU A 929 22.04 28.85 -25.67
N ARG A 930 21.69 29.65 -24.65
CA ARG A 930 21.34 31.08 -24.81
C ARG A 930 22.59 31.98 -24.81
N ASN A 931 23.61 31.57 -24.08
CA ASN A 931 24.88 32.25 -23.77
C ASN A 931 25.85 31.22 -23.15
N ASN A 932 27.06 31.63 -22.75
CA ASN A 932 28.00 30.82 -21.94
C ASN A 932 27.85 31.09 -20.43
N ASP A 933 26.61 31.33 -19.96
CA ASP A 933 26.29 31.26 -18.53
C ASP A 933 25.64 29.90 -18.25
N PRO A 934 26.31 29.00 -17.51
CA PRO A 934 25.83 27.63 -17.35
C PRO A 934 24.53 27.50 -16.55
N VAL A 935 24.11 28.54 -15.80
CA VAL A 935 22.83 28.54 -15.06
C VAL A 935 21.68 29.25 -15.79
N SER A 936 21.95 29.91 -16.92
CA SER A 936 20.91 30.49 -17.79
C SER A 936 20.04 29.39 -18.41
N LYS A 937 18.72 29.58 -18.42
CA LYS A 937 17.78 28.63 -19.08
C LYS A 937 18.04 28.59 -20.60
N PRO A 938 18.10 27.40 -21.21
CA PRO A 938 18.41 27.24 -22.64
C PRO A 938 17.31 27.84 -23.54
N LEU A 939 17.60 27.90 -24.84
CA LEU A 939 16.64 28.19 -25.89
C LEU A 939 16.00 26.86 -26.32
N ILE A 940 14.69 26.72 -26.15
CA ILE A 940 13.95 25.46 -26.38
C ILE A 940 12.96 25.67 -27.53
N TYR A 941 13.10 24.91 -28.61
CA TYR A 941 12.24 24.96 -29.80
C TYR A 941 11.62 23.57 -30.05
N PRO A 942 10.45 23.26 -29.49
CA PRO A 942 9.84 21.93 -29.60
C PRO A 942 9.38 21.59 -31.01
N LYS A 943 8.94 22.60 -31.77
CA LYS A 943 8.32 22.48 -33.09
C LYS A 943 7.14 21.53 -33.11
N TYR A 944 6.29 21.65 -32.09
CA TYR A 944 5.04 20.88 -31.99
C TYR A 944 4.14 21.10 -33.20
N LEU A 945 3.44 20.02 -33.61
CA LEU A 945 2.47 20.03 -34.72
C LEU A 945 3.04 20.54 -36.05
N SER A 946 4.36 20.43 -36.23
CA SER A 946 5.05 20.74 -37.49
C SER A 946 4.93 19.61 -38.53
N HIS A 947 4.65 18.38 -38.08
CA HIS A 947 4.28 17.27 -38.94
C HIS A 947 2.75 17.09 -38.99
N THR A 948 2.19 16.87 -40.17
CA THR A 948 0.73 16.75 -40.39
C THR A 948 0.10 15.60 -39.62
N ASP A 949 0.79 14.46 -39.58
CA ASP A 949 0.29 13.22 -38.97
C ASP A 949 0.05 13.37 -37.47
N ASP A 950 0.82 14.21 -36.77
CA ASP A 950 0.65 14.47 -35.33
C ASP A 950 -0.68 15.20 -35.06
N ILE A 951 -1.07 16.10 -35.96
CA ILE A 951 -2.38 16.76 -35.95
C ILE A 951 -3.47 15.74 -36.30
N ALA A 952 -3.26 14.94 -37.35
CA ALA A 952 -4.23 13.98 -37.84
C ALA A 952 -4.56 12.88 -36.81
N GLY A 953 -3.55 12.40 -36.07
CA GLY A 953 -3.72 11.48 -34.94
C GLY A 953 -4.56 12.09 -33.82
N LEU A 954 -4.24 13.33 -33.40
CA LEU A 954 -5.03 14.05 -32.40
C LEU A 954 -6.48 14.28 -32.83
N VAL A 955 -6.75 14.59 -34.10
CA VAL A 955 -8.11 14.78 -34.60
C VAL A 955 -8.93 13.49 -34.57
N GLU A 956 -8.32 12.33 -34.88
CA GLU A 956 -8.99 11.03 -34.70
C GLU A 956 -9.16 10.64 -33.22
N ALA A 957 -8.20 11.00 -32.36
CA ALA A 957 -8.29 10.81 -30.92
C ALA A 957 -9.44 11.64 -30.29
N ILE A 958 -9.61 12.90 -30.71
CA ILE A 958 -10.74 13.76 -30.33
C ILE A 958 -12.07 13.14 -30.75
N LYS A 959 -12.17 12.65 -32.00
CA LYS A 959 -13.37 11.93 -32.48
C LYS A 959 -13.65 10.67 -31.65
N PHE A 960 -12.61 9.96 -31.18
CA PHE A 960 -12.78 8.81 -30.29
C PHE A 960 -13.34 9.23 -28.93
N SER A 961 -12.74 10.22 -28.27
CA SER A 961 -13.19 10.74 -26.97
C SER A 961 -14.64 11.25 -27.01
N ILE A 962 -15.06 11.89 -28.10
CA ILE A 962 -16.47 12.28 -28.30
C ILE A 962 -17.37 11.04 -28.36
N ARG A 963 -17.07 10.03 -29.20
CA ARG A 963 -17.84 8.77 -29.22
C ARG A 963 -17.87 8.05 -27.87
N LEU A 964 -16.80 8.12 -27.08
CA LEU A 964 -16.74 7.55 -25.73
C LEU A 964 -17.78 8.20 -24.81
N SER A 965 -17.89 9.53 -24.81
CA SER A 965 -18.95 10.24 -24.08
C SER A 965 -20.38 9.98 -24.59
N GLU A 966 -20.52 9.45 -25.81
CA GLU A 966 -21.81 9.03 -26.39
C GLU A 966 -22.21 7.58 -26.04
N THR A 967 -21.41 6.85 -25.25
CA THR A 967 -21.77 5.52 -24.72
C THR A 967 -22.92 5.59 -23.72
N GLN A 968 -23.65 4.48 -23.52
CA GLN A 968 -24.73 4.40 -22.54
C GLN A 968 -24.21 4.52 -21.09
N ALA A 969 -23.03 3.95 -20.81
CA ALA A 969 -22.32 4.01 -19.54
C ALA A 969 -21.97 5.45 -19.11
N LEU A 970 -21.66 6.36 -20.05
CA LEU A 970 -21.42 7.77 -19.75
C LEU A 970 -22.67 8.66 -19.90
N LYS A 971 -23.58 8.34 -20.82
CA LYS A 971 -24.89 9.03 -20.94
C LYS A 971 -25.71 8.97 -19.65
N ARG A 972 -25.61 7.91 -18.84
CA ARG A 972 -26.29 7.85 -17.52
C ARG A 972 -25.81 8.89 -16.51
N TYR A 973 -24.59 9.41 -16.66
CA TYR A 973 -24.07 10.54 -15.87
C TYR A 973 -24.39 11.90 -16.53
N GLY A 974 -25.08 11.93 -17.68
CA GLY A 974 -25.45 13.16 -18.37
C GLY A 974 -24.29 13.90 -19.04
N PHE A 975 -23.25 13.18 -19.50
CA PHE A 975 -22.10 13.75 -20.21
C PHE A 975 -22.53 14.70 -21.34
N GLN A 976 -22.10 15.96 -21.26
CA GLN A 976 -22.30 16.98 -22.28
C GLN A 976 -20.97 17.67 -22.59
N LEU A 977 -20.53 17.56 -23.85
CA LEU A 977 -19.36 18.25 -24.39
C LEU A 977 -19.56 19.77 -24.32
N ASP A 978 -18.56 20.51 -23.84
CA ASP A 978 -18.53 21.97 -24.00
C ASP A 978 -18.39 22.33 -25.49
N ARG A 979 -19.31 23.16 -25.97
CA ARG A 979 -19.39 23.58 -27.37
C ARG A 979 -18.94 25.02 -27.59
N THR A 980 -18.37 25.65 -26.56
CA THR A 980 -17.75 26.98 -26.62
C THR A 980 -16.66 27.00 -27.71
N PRO A 981 -16.79 27.80 -28.78
CA PRO A 981 -15.84 27.75 -29.88
C PRO A 981 -14.46 28.27 -29.47
N VAL A 982 -13.42 27.47 -29.72
CA VAL A 982 -12.02 27.83 -29.45
C VAL A 982 -11.67 29.18 -30.06
N LYS A 983 -10.99 30.02 -29.27
CA LYS A 983 -10.55 31.36 -29.67
C LYS A 983 -9.69 31.27 -30.94
N ASN A 984 -10.02 32.11 -31.91
CA ASN A 984 -9.52 32.18 -33.29
C ASN A 984 -10.06 31.10 -34.26
N CYS A 985 -10.72 30.05 -33.78
CA CYS A 985 -11.32 28.99 -34.60
C CYS A 985 -12.84 29.15 -34.85
N GLN A 986 -13.46 30.23 -34.37
CA GLN A 986 -14.92 30.42 -34.39
C GLN A 986 -15.52 30.61 -35.80
N HIS A 987 -14.68 30.83 -36.80
CA HIS A 987 -15.07 30.96 -38.21
C HIS A 987 -15.26 29.59 -38.91
N LEU A 988 -14.95 28.49 -38.23
CA LEU A 988 -15.07 27.12 -38.72
C LEU A 988 -16.29 26.41 -38.11
N LYS A 989 -16.87 25.46 -38.85
CA LYS A 989 -18.02 24.68 -38.35
C LYS A 989 -17.57 23.78 -37.19
N PHE A 990 -18.04 24.07 -35.97
CA PHE A 990 -17.77 23.26 -34.78
C PHE A 990 -17.92 21.76 -35.05
N GLY A 991 -16.93 20.98 -34.64
CA GLY A 991 -16.95 19.52 -34.72
C GLY A 991 -16.44 18.92 -36.03
N CYS A 992 -16.15 19.71 -37.08
CA CYS A 992 -15.49 19.18 -38.28
C CYS A 992 -13.97 19.09 -38.11
N ASP A 993 -13.32 18.26 -38.94
CA ASP A 993 -11.88 18.04 -38.93
C ASP A 993 -11.08 19.36 -38.94
N ALA A 994 -11.37 20.28 -39.86
CA ALA A 994 -10.71 21.59 -39.94
C ALA A 994 -10.87 22.44 -38.66
N TYR A 995 -12.02 22.35 -37.97
CA TYR A 995 -12.21 23.01 -36.67
C TYR A 995 -11.30 22.40 -35.60
N TRP A 996 -11.18 21.07 -35.55
CA TRP A 996 -10.28 20.40 -34.61
C TRP A 996 -8.79 20.62 -34.95
N GLU A 997 -8.40 20.60 -36.23
CA GLU A 997 -7.07 20.99 -36.69
C GLU A 997 -6.70 22.41 -36.25
N CYS A 998 -7.65 23.36 -36.32
CA CYS A 998 -7.46 24.70 -35.78
C CYS A 998 -7.33 24.68 -34.25
N ALA A 999 -8.21 23.94 -33.55
CA ALA A 999 -8.27 23.88 -32.10
C ALA A 999 -6.97 23.35 -31.48
N VAL A 1000 -6.44 22.22 -31.97
CA VAL A 1000 -5.23 21.60 -31.40
C VAL A 1000 -3.97 22.45 -31.57
N LYS A 1001 -3.92 23.33 -32.58
CA LYS A 1001 -2.83 24.30 -32.77
C LYS A 1001 -2.93 25.51 -31.85
N HIS A 1002 -4.15 25.94 -31.55
CA HIS A 1002 -4.39 27.10 -30.70
C HIS A 1002 -4.26 26.77 -29.22
N ASP A 1003 -5.02 25.77 -28.75
CA ASP A 1003 -5.06 25.34 -27.37
C ASP A 1003 -4.32 24.00 -27.18
N THR A 1004 -3.10 23.91 -27.73
CA THR A 1004 -2.23 22.74 -27.56
C THR A 1004 -1.93 22.49 -26.08
N SER A 1005 -2.12 21.25 -25.64
CA SER A 1005 -1.65 20.77 -24.33
C SER A 1005 -0.39 19.92 -24.55
N PRO A 1006 0.82 20.48 -24.38
CA PRO A 1006 2.04 19.66 -24.39
C PRO A 1006 2.11 18.81 -23.13
N GLU A 1007 2.46 17.54 -23.29
CA GLU A 1007 2.59 16.63 -22.15
C GLU A 1007 3.88 16.84 -21.36
N ASN A 1008 4.04 16.07 -20.29
CA ASN A 1008 5.18 16.16 -19.38
C ASN A 1008 6.22 15.03 -19.59
N HIS A 1009 6.41 14.63 -20.86
CA HIS A 1009 7.10 13.41 -21.30
C HIS A 1009 8.27 13.69 -22.26
N GLN A 1010 9.03 14.76 -22.03
CA GLN A 1010 10.12 15.19 -22.92
C GLN A 1010 11.24 14.14 -23.07
N ALA A 1011 11.72 13.93 -24.30
CA ALA A 1011 12.64 12.85 -24.67
C ALA A 1011 13.58 13.21 -25.84
N GLY A 1012 14.61 12.38 -26.05
CA GLY A 1012 15.37 12.26 -27.30
C GLY A 1012 16.47 13.27 -27.60
N SER A 1013 16.71 14.24 -26.73
CA SER A 1013 17.68 15.35 -26.90
C SER A 1013 19.17 14.98 -26.75
N CYS A 1014 19.47 13.75 -26.33
CA CYS A 1014 20.79 13.10 -26.32
C CYS A 1014 20.70 11.72 -26.99
N LYS A 1015 19.99 11.65 -28.13
CA LYS A 1015 19.64 10.44 -28.89
C LYS A 1015 20.70 9.32 -28.84
N MET A 1016 20.27 8.13 -28.45
CA MET A 1016 21.01 6.88 -28.61
C MET A 1016 20.93 6.40 -30.08
N GLY A 1017 22.06 5.94 -30.63
CA GLY A 1017 22.10 5.41 -31.99
C GLY A 1017 23.34 4.55 -32.29
N PRO A 1018 23.34 3.86 -33.45
CA PRO A 1018 24.48 3.09 -33.93
C PRO A 1018 25.63 4.03 -34.40
N GLU A 1019 26.76 3.48 -34.84
CA GLU A 1019 27.96 4.29 -35.14
C GLU A 1019 27.85 5.09 -36.45
N GLU A 1020 26.98 4.63 -37.35
CA GLU A 1020 26.70 5.19 -38.66
C GLU A 1020 25.68 6.35 -38.62
N ASP A 1021 25.08 6.63 -37.45
CA ASP A 1021 24.13 7.74 -37.25
C ASP A 1021 24.89 9.01 -36.78
N PRO A 1022 25.06 10.04 -37.65
CA PRO A 1022 25.81 11.24 -37.31
C PRO A 1022 25.12 12.13 -36.26
N PHE A 1023 23.86 11.83 -35.91
CA PHE A 1023 23.11 12.51 -34.84
C PHE A 1023 22.98 11.68 -33.56
N ALA A 1024 23.63 10.50 -33.48
CA ALA A 1024 23.76 9.77 -32.23
C ALA A 1024 24.68 10.53 -31.26
N VAL A 1025 24.20 10.78 -30.04
CA VAL A 1025 24.97 11.41 -28.96
C VAL A 1025 25.57 10.34 -28.04
N VAL A 1026 24.83 9.25 -27.81
CA VAL A 1026 25.30 8.08 -27.06
C VAL A 1026 25.25 6.80 -27.89
N ASP A 1027 26.08 5.82 -27.53
CA ASP A 1027 25.98 4.45 -28.03
C ASP A 1027 24.95 3.61 -27.25
N ASN A 1028 24.77 2.34 -27.64
CA ASN A 1028 23.86 1.40 -26.97
C ASN A 1028 24.28 1.00 -25.54
N GLN A 1029 25.45 1.43 -25.06
CA GLN A 1029 25.91 1.33 -23.67
C GLN A 1029 25.84 2.69 -22.93
N LEU A 1030 25.12 3.65 -23.51
CA LEU A 1030 24.86 5.00 -23.01
C LEU A 1030 26.11 5.91 -22.92
N ARG A 1031 27.23 5.53 -23.53
CA ARG A 1031 28.48 6.30 -23.50
C ARG A 1031 28.44 7.44 -24.51
N VAL A 1032 28.81 8.66 -24.10
CA VAL A 1032 28.82 9.83 -24.98
C VAL A 1032 29.92 9.68 -26.03
N ARG A 1033 29.54 9.83 -27.31
CA ARG A 1033 30.44 9.60 -28.45
C ARG A 1033 31.58 10.63 -28.49
N GLY A 1034 32.76 10.18 -28.92
CA GLY A 1034 33.98 11.00 -29.09
C GLY A 1034 34.64 11.57 -27.83
N VAL A 1035 34.12 11.25 -26.63
CA VAL A 1035 34.75 11.53 -25.33
C VAL A 1035 34.83 10.24 -24.50
N ARG A 1036 35.49 10.27 -23.34
CA ARG A 1036 35.67 9.09 -22.48
C ARG A 1036 35.27 9.37 -21.03
N GLY A 1037 34.61 8.40 -20.39
CA GLY A 1037 34.17 8.49 -19.00
C GLY A 1037 32.96 9.42 -18.80
N VAL A 1038 32.07 9.51 -19.77
CA VAL A 1038 30.77 10.19 -19.64
C VAL A 1038 29.66 9.31 -20.20
N ARG A 1039 28.56 9.16 -19.46
CA ARG A 1039 27.31 8.56 -19.94
C ARG A 1039 26.14 9.51 -19.75
N VAL A 1040 25.06 9.29 -20.51
CA VAL A 1040 23.76 9.95 -20.26
C VAL A 1040 22.73 8.87 -19.93
N ALA A 1041 22.02 9.01 -18.82
CA ALA A 1041 21.09 8.02 -18.31
C ALA A 1041 19.79 8.70 -17.83
N ASP A 1042 18.95 9.08 -18.79
CA ASP A 1042 17.59 9.60 -18.60
C ASP A 1042 16.82 9.61 -19.95
N THR A 1043 15.62 10.19 -20.01
CA THR A 1043 14.75 10.22 -21.22
C THR A 1043 15.36 10.90 -22.45
N SER A 1044 16.42 11.71 -22.28
CA SER A 1044 17.15 12.33 -23.40
C SER A 1044 17.72 11.30 -24.38
N ILE A 1045 18.03 10.06 -23.96
CA ILE A 1045 18.63 9.04 -24.84
C ILE A 1045 17.62 8.37 -25.78
N MET A 1046 16.32 8.47 -25.51
CA MET A 1046 15.28 7.74 -26.23
C MET A 1046 15.23 8.10 -27.74
N PRO A 1047 15.48 7.16 -28.68
CA PRO A 1047 15.43 7.46 -30.12
C PRO A 1047 14.03 7.92 -30.58
N LYS A 1048 13.01 7.23 -30.07
CA LYS A 1048 11.61 7.62 -30.00
C LYS A 1048 11.15 7.54 -28.54
N VAL A 1049 10.27 8.41 -28.10
CA VAL A 1049 9.53 8.30 -26.83
C VAL A 1049 8.71 7.01 -26.79
N THR A 1050 8.47 6.49 -25.59
CA THR A 1050 7.72 5.26 -25.33
C THR A 1050 6.22 5.54 -25.26
N SER A 1051 5.37 4.58 -25.66
CA SER A 1051 3.92 4.74 -25.75
C SER A 1051 3.25 4.79 -24.37
N GLY A 1052 3.29 5.95 -23.72
CA GLY A 1052 2.65 6.25 -22.44
C GLY A 1052 3.49 7.15 -21.52
N ASN A 1053 3.27 7.05 -20.21
CA ASN A 1053 3.98 7.89 -19.23
C ASN A 1053 5.46 7.47 -19.08
N THR A 1054 6.39 8.42 -19.17
CA THR A 1054 7.84 8.12 -19.27
C THR A 1054 8.57 7.89 -17.94
N ASN A 1055 7.88 7.87 -16.80
CA ASN A 1055 8.54 7.76 -15.48
C ASN A 1055 9.21 6.39 -15.26
N ALA A 1056 8.50 5.28 -15.48
CA ALA A 1056 9.10 3.95 -15.35
C ALA A 1056 10.18 3.68 -16.43
N PRO A 1057 10.00 4.07 -17.70
CA PRO A 1057 11.08 4.06 -18.71
C PRO A 1057 12.35 4.79 -18.28
N ALA A 1058 12.24 5.93 -17.58
CA ALA A 1058 13.41 6.63 -17.03
C ALA A 1058 14.10 5.83 -15.92
N ILE A 1059 13.34 5.20 -15.01
CA ILE A 1059 13.88 4.34 -13.95
C ILE A 1059 14.59 3.12 -14.55
N MET A 1060 14.00 2.47 -15.56
CA MET A 1060 14.61 1.37 -16.31
C MET A 1060 15.94 1.77 -16.95
N ILE A 1061 16.02 2.94 -17.59
CA ILE A 1061 17.28 3.47 -18.14
C ILE A 1061 18.33 3.65 -17.04
N GLY A 1062 17.94 4.09 -15.83
CA GLY A 1062 18.83 4.23 -14.68
C GLY A 1062 19.36 2.90 -14.12
N GLU A 1063 18.46 1.92 -13.90
CA GLU A 1063 18.80 0.54 -13.53
C GLU A 1063 19.81 -0.09 -14.51
N ARG A 1064 19.54 0.08 -15.81
CA ARG A 1064 20.36 -0.48 -16.88
C ARG A 1064 21.70 0.23 -17.04
N ALA A 1065 21.74 1.55 -16.87
CA ALA A 1065 22.98 2.32 -16.84
C ALA A 1065 23.91 1.86 -15.70
N ALA A 1066 23.36 1.62 -14.51
CA ALA A 1066 24.14 1.13 -13.38
C ALA A 1066 24.72 -0.28 -13.63
N ASP A 1067 23.97 -1.18 -14.26
CA ASP A 1067 24.45 -2.50 -14.67
C ASP A 1067 25.56 -2.41 -15.74
N PHE A 1068 25.37 -1.63 -16.81
CA PHE A 1068 26.42 -1.39 -17.80
C PHE A 1068 27.72 -0.83 -17.17
N ILE A 1069 27.60 0.06 -16.17
CA ILE A 1069 28.76 0.59 -15.43
C ILE A 1069 29.40 -0.49 -14.54
N LYS A 1070 28.61 -1.28 -13.79
CA LYS A 1070 29.12 -2.40 -12.99
C LYS A 1070 29.92 -3.37 -13.86
N ARG A 1071 29.37 -3.84 -14.98
CA ARG A 1071 30.09 -4.71 -15.95
C ARG A 1071 31.37 -4.08 -16.51
N THR A 1072 31.37 -2.75 -16.71
CA THR A 1072 32.55 -2.03 -17.22
C THR A 1072 33.72 -2.00 -16.20
N TRP A 1073 33.42 -2.04 -14.90
CA TRP A 1073 34.41 -1.77 -13.83
C TRP A 1073 34.57 -2.87 -12.76
N ILE A 1074 33.80 -3.95 -12.85
CA ILE A 1074 33.88 -5.13 -11.96
C ILE A 1074 34.24 -6.39 -12.75
N GLY A 1075 33.64 -6.57 -13.94
CA GLY A 1075 33.63 -7.83 -14.71
C GLY A 1075 32.22 -8.39 -14.79
#